data_AF-A0AAV0FQ54-F1
#
_entry.id   AF-A0AAV0FQ54-F1
#
_cell.length_a   1.000
_cell.length_b   1.000
_cell.length_c   1.000
_cell.angle_alpha   90.00
_cell.angle_beta   90.00
_cell.angle_gamma   90.00
#
_symmetry.space_group_name_H-M   'P 1'
#
loop_
_entity.id
_entity.type
_entity.pdbx_description
1 polymer ?
#
loop_
_entity_poly.entity_id
_entity_poly.type
_entity_poly.pdbx_seq_one_letter_code
_entity_poly.pdbx_strand_id
1 'polypeptide(L)'
;MSKVVYEGWMVRYGRRKIGRSFIHMRYFVLETRLLAYYKRKPQDNVVPIKTLLVDGNCRVEDRGLKTHHGHMVYVLSVYNKKEKNNRITMAAFNIQEALIWKEKIESVIDQHQESQTTNGNKYVSFEYKSGAENGRNGSSSDRESQFSAAEEEDEPSHSLLRRTTIGNGPPESVFDWTKEIDSDLANQNANNQAFSRKFWRLLQCQNGLRIFEELVDVDILPKSCSRAMKAVGVVEASCEEIFELVMSMDTTRFEWDCTFQSGSLVEEVDGHTAILYHRLQLDWFPTLVWPRDLCYVRYWRRNDDGSYVVLFRSREHENCGPQPGYIRAHIESGGYNISSLKPRNGRPRTQVQHLMQIYLKGWGVGYIPSFQQHCLLQMLNSVAGLREYFSQSDERSAAPRIPVMVNMTSASVSSKRKQKLLEMSLHHDRSPSLDQMSAAKRSAAMLDDYSDDDEEFQLADQEAEPPNVDDGMRMNVESREEEPTDQIDLSIFNGNLRRDDRNDARECWTLSDGNNFRVRSKSFCYDKSKIPAGKHTMDLVAVDWFKDTKRMDHVARRPGCAAQVASEKGLFSLVVNLQVPSSTHYSMVFYLVTKALVPGSLFQRFVDGDDEFRNSRLKLIPLVPKGSWIVRQSVGSSPCLLGRAVDCNYIRGPKYLEIDVDIGSSTVATGVLGLVIGLISALVVDMAFLIQGNTPEELPERLLCAVRVSHVELKSAIVPNLKADGLD
;
A
#
# COMPACT_ATOMS: atom_id res chain seq x y z
N MET A 1 -23.39 -19.20 -25.83
CA MET A 1 -23.12 -17.86 -25.29
C MET A 1 -22.17 -18.00 -24.12
N SER A 2 -21.21 -17.09 -23.97
CA SER A 2 -20.44 -16.92 -22.75
C SER A 2 -21.36 -16.52 -21.59
N LYS A 3 -21.02 -16.92 -20.36
CA LYS A 3 -21.77 -16.53 -19.17
C LYS A 3 -21.27 -15.17 -18.69
N VAL A 4 -22.18 -14.19 -18.60
CA VAL A 4 -21.91 -12.91 -17.92
C VAL A 4 -21.62 -13.20 -16.44
N VAL A 5 -20.48 -12.70 -15.97
CA VAL A 5 -20.04 -12.78 -14.57
C VAL A 5 -20.49 -11.55 -13.80
N TYR A 6 -20.40 -10.37 -14.42
CA TYR A 6 -20.87 -9.10 -13.85
C TYR A 6 -21.17 -8.07 -14.94
N GLU A 7 -22.16 -7.20 -14.73
CA GLU A 7 -22.52 -6.13 -15.67
C GLU A 7 -23.08 -4.91 -14.92
N GLY A 8 -22.84 -3.71 -15.43
CA GLY A 8 -23.18 -2.47 -14.71
C GLY A 8 -22.77 -1.18 -15.42
N TRP A 9 -23.17 -0.04 -14.86
CA TRP A 9 -22.84 1.28 -15.39
C TRP A 9 -21.58 1.82 -14.73
N MET A 10 -20.54 2.13 -15.53
CA MET A 10 -19.30 2.74 -15.03
C MET A 10 -18.90 3.93 -15.91
N VAL A 11 -18.04 4.79 -15.38
CA VAL A 11 -17.46 5.94 -16.09
C VAL A 11 -16.25 5.48 -16.90
N ARG A 12 -16.23 5.70 -18.24
CA ARG A 12 -14.96 5.74 -18.98
C ARG A 12 -14.32 7.11 -18.77
N TYR A 13 -13.16 7.12 -18.12
CA TYR A 13 -12.26 8.27 -17.99
C TYR A 13 -11.25 8.31 -19.16
N GLY A 14 -10.81 9.50 -19.57
CA GLY A 14 -9.71 9.67 -20.53
C GLY A 14 -9.35 11.13 -20.79
N ARG A 15 -8.32 11.38 -21.61
CA ARG A 15 -7.98 12.71 -22.15
C ARG A 15 -8.23 12.75 -23.66
N ARG A 16 -8.68 13.88 -24.18
CA ARG A 16 -8.77 14.15 -25.64
C ARG A 16 -7.41 14.65 -26.14
N LYS A 17 -7.21 14.62 -27.48
CA LYS A 17 -5.97 15.13 -28.12
C LYS A 17 -5.67 16.62 -27.83
N ILE A 18 -6.67 17.39 -27.39
CA ILE A 18 -6.55 18.81 -26.97
C ILE A 18 -6.40 18.91 -25.43
N GLY A 19 -5.72 17.94 -24.80
CA GLY A 19 -5.43 17.87 -23.36
C GLY A 19 -6.62 17.65 -22.40
N ARG A 20 -7.80 18.20 -22.70
CA ARG A 20 -8.99 18.15 -21.84
C ARG A 20 -9.42 16.72 -21.51
N SER A 21 -9.58 16.44 -20.22
CA SER A 21 -10.13 15.19 -19.71
C SER A 21 -11.63 15.09 -19.97
N PHE A 22 -12.14 13.86 -20.12
CA PHE A 22 -13.56 13.57 -20.26
C PHE A 22 -13.97 12.40 -19.36
N ILE A 23 -15.24 12.45 -18.94
CA ILE A 23 -15.96 11.33 -18.32
C ILE A 23 -17.17 10.99 -19.20
N HIS A 24 -17.40 9.70 -19.43
CA HIS A 24 -18.53 9.21 -20.21
C HIS A 24 -19.12 7.96 -19.55
N MET A 25 -20.39 7.99 -19.15
CA MET A 25 -21.08 6.77 -18.70
C MET A 25 -21.12 5.72 -19.82
N ARG A 26 -20.78 4.48 -19.49
CA ARG A 26 -20.80 3.32 -20.37
C ARG A 26 -21.33 2.12 -19.60
N TYR A 27 -21.98 1.20 -20.31
CA TYR A 27 -22.38 -0.07 -19.72
C TYR A 27 -21.25 -1.07 -19.93
N PHE A 28 -20.69 -1.60 -18.86
CA PHE A 28 -19.62 -2.60 -18.88
C PHE A 28 -20.22 -3.99 -18.67
N VAL A 29 -19.61 -4.98 -19.33
CA VAL A 29 -19.96 -6.40 -19.20
C VAL A 29 -18.64 -7.17 -19.05
N LEU A 30 -18.56 -7.98 -18.00
CA LEU A 30 -17.50 -8.95 -17.76
C LEU A 30 -18.06 -10.35 -17.99
N GLU A 31 -17.41 -11.10 -18.86
CA GLU A 31 -17.63 -12.51 -19.13
C GLU A 31 -16.37 -13.29 -18.74
N THR A 32 -16.46 -14.63 -18.69
CA THR A 32 -15.36 -15.51 -18.24
C THR A 32 -14.04 -15.43 -19.04
N ARG A 33 -14.01 -14.73 -20.18
CA ARG A 33 -12.80 -14.44 -20.99
C ARG A 33 -12.80 -13.06 -21.64
N LEU A 34 -13.74 -12.16 -21.31
CA LEU A 34 -13.94 -10.91 -22.05
C LEU A 34 -14.39 -9.79 -21.13
N LEU A 35 -13.70 -8.65 -21.17
CA LEU A 35 -14.18 -7.39 -20.63
C LEU A 35 -14.57 -6.48 -21.81
N ALA A 36 -15.82 -6.02 -21.83
CA ALA A 36 -16.37 -5.20 -22.90
C ALA A 36 -17.13 -3.99 -22.35
N TYR A 37 -17.24 -2.91 -23.13
CA TYR A 37 -18.16 -1.81 -22.80
C TYR A 37 -18.90 -1.20 -23.99
N TYR A 38 -20.09 -0.69 -23.70
CA TYR A 38 -21.13 -0.32 -24.66
C TYR A 38 -21.67 1.10 -24.40
N LYS A 39 -22.30 1.73 -25.40
CA LYS A 39 -22.92 3.07 -25.24
C LYS A 39 -24.19 3.05 -24.36
N ARG A 40 -24.86 1.89 -24.30
CA ARG A 40 -26.07 1.56 -23.54
C ARG A 40 -25.99 0.08 -23.15
N LYS A 41 -26.85 -0.42 -22.26
CA LYS A 41 -26.95 -1.86 -22.00
C LYS A 41 -27.25 -2.62 -23.30
N PRO A 42 -26.48 -3.67 -23.66
CA PRO A 42 -26.78 -4.49 -24.83
C PRO A 42 -28.06 -5.31 -24.59
N GLN A 43 -28.88 -5.44 -25.63
CA GLN A 43 -30.10 -6.26 -25.64
C GLN A 43 -30.16 -7.22 -26.85
N ASP A 44 -29.31 -7.00 -27.86
CA ASP A 44 -29.23 -7.72 -29.13
C ASP A 44 -27.75 -7.81 -29.58
N ASN A 45 -27.49 -8.06 -30.89
CA ASN A 45 -26.20 -8.00 -31.58
C ASN A 45 -25.57 -6.57 -31.62
N VAL A 46 -25.47 -5.90 -30.47
CA VAL A 46 -24.81 -4.61 -30.32
C VAL A 46 -23.30 -4.84 -30.24
N VAL A 47 -22.54 -4.25 -31.18
CA VAL A 47 -21.06 -4.35 -31.17
C VAL A 47 -20.49 -3.51 -30.00
N PRO A 48 -19.57 -4.04 -29.18
CA PRO A 48 -18.89 -3.29 -28.12
C PRO A 48 -18.01 -2.16 -28.68
N ILE A 49 -17.82 -1.09 -27.91
CA ILE A 49 -16.96 0.04 -28.29
C ILE A 49 -15.47 -0.36 -28.20
N LYS A 50 -15.12 -1.14 -27.18
CA LYS A 50 -13.83 -1.79 -27.02
C LYS A 50 -14.02 -3.09 -26.23
N THR A 51 -13.21 -4.08 -26.57
CA THR A 51 -13.06 -5.35 -25.87
C THR A 51 -11.63 -5.49 -25.36
N LEU A 52 -11.46 -6.35 -24.37
CA LEU A 52 -10.18 -6.83 -23.86
C LEU A 52 -10.36 -8.32 -23.53
N LEU A 53 -9.52 -9.17 -24.11
CA LEU A 53 -9.48 -10.60 -23.79
C LEU A 53 -8.89 -10.76 -22.37
N VAL A 54 -9.58 -11.49 -21.50
CA VAL A 54 -9.14 -11.74 -20.13
C VAL A 54 -8.48 -13.12 -20.07
N ASP A 55 -7.19 -13.12 -19.76
CA ASP A 55 -6.34 -14.28 -19.54
C ASP A 55 -5.53 -14.11 -18.23
N GLY A 56 -4.68 -15.08 -17.88
CA GLY A 56 -3.84 -14.98 -16.68
C GLY A 56 -2.68 -13.97 -16.78
N ASN A 57 -2.47 -13.34 -17.95
CA ASN A 57 -1.52 -12.25 -18.17
C ASN A 57 -2.16 -10.86 -17.99
N CYS A 58 -3.47 -10.80 -17.74
CA CYS A 58 -4.17 -9.58 -17.41
C CYS A 58 -3.90 -9.12 -15.97
N ARG A 59 -4.02 -7.80 -15.76
CA ARG A 59 -3.97 -7.15 -14.45
C ARG A 59 -5.08 -6.13 -14.31
N VAL A 60 -5.51 -5.92 -13.06
CA VAL A 60 -6.31 -4.76 -12.66
C VAL A 60 -5.42 -3.82 -11.86
N GLU A 61 -4.92 -2.78 -12.51
CA GLU A 61 -4.17 -1.72 -11.84
C GLU A 61 -5.13 -0.76 -11.15
N ASP A 62 -4.87 -0.56 -9.86
CA ASP A 62 -5.51 0.45 -9.04
C ASP A 62 -4.90 1.82 -9.36
N ARG A 63 -5.69 2.74 -9.92
CA ARG A 63 -5.24 4.12 -10.18
C ARG A 63 -5.75 5.12 -9.14
N GLY A 64 -6.40 4.64 -8.08
CA GLY A 64 -6.90 5.45 -6.97
C GLY A 64 -7.94 6.51 -7.37
N LEU A 65 -8.01 7.57 -6.58
CA LEU A 65 -9.01 8.64 -6.67
C LEU A 65 -8.54 9.78 -7.59
N LYS A 66 -9.32 10.15 -8.61
CA LYS A 66 -8.98 11.23 -9.56
C LYS A 66 -10.06 12.29 -9.69
N THR A 67 -9.64 13.54 -9.88
CA THR A 67 -10.51 14.72 -9.91
C THR A 67 -10.96 15.04 -11.34
N HIS A 68 -12.26 15.24 -11.54
CA HIS A 68 -12.85 15.69 -12.81
C HIS A 68 -13.95 16.73 -12.56
N HIS A 69 -13.73 17.98 -12.99
CA HIS A 69 -14.62 19.12 -12.73
C HIS A 69 -15.06 19.28 -11.26
N GLY A 70 -14.18 18.95 -10.31
CA GLY A 70 -14.42 19.02 -8.85
C GLY A 70 -15.00 17.73 -8.25
N HIS A 71 -15.65 16.89 -9.05
CA HIS A 71 -16.06 15.54 -8.62
C HIS A 71 -14.85 14.60 -8.60
N MET A 72 -14.75 13.77 -7.58
CA MET A 72 -13.76 12.69 -7.54
C MET A 72 -14.37 11.38 -8.08
N VAL A 73 -13.55 10.56 -8.73
CA VAL A 73 -13.90 9.22 -9.19
C VAL A 73 -12.80 8.22 -8.84
N TYR A 74 -13.17 7.00 -8.45
CA TYR A 74 -12.22 5.91 -8.21
C TYR A 74 -11.91 5.21 -9.54
N VAL A 75 -10.65 5.13 -9.94
CA VAL A 75 -10.23 4.72 -11.29
C VAL A 75 -9.48 3.39 -11.27
N LEU A 76 -9.93 2.45 -12.10
CA LEU A 76 -9.28 1.17 -12.36
C LEU A 76 -8.80 1.08 -13.82
N SER A 77 -7.76 0.28 -14.05
CA SER A 77 -7.14 0.10 -15.36
C SER A 77 -6.83 -1.36 -15.63
N VAL A 78 -7.60 -1.99 -16.50
CA VAL A 78 -7.40 -3.39 -16.92
C VAL A 78 -6.53 -3.42 -18.17
N TYR A 79 -5.46 -4.21 -18.17
CA TYR A 79 -4.57 -4.38 -19.31
C TYR A 79 -3.96 -5.79 -19.34
N ASN A 80 -3.53 -6.24 -20.52
CA ASN A 80 -2.70 -7.44 -20.65
C ASN A 80 -1.21 -7.03 -20.61
N LYS A 81 -0.37 -7.74 -19.83
CA LYS A 81 1.07 -7.46 -19.75
C LYS A 81 1.79 -7.51 -21.11
N LYS A 82 1.39 -8.46 -21.97
CA LYS A 82 1.98 -8.68 -23.31
C LYS A 82 1.54 -7.60 -24.31
N GLU A 83 0.37 -7.00 -24.10
CA GLU A 83 -0.19 -5.92 -24.92
C GLU A 83 -0.43 -4.65 -24.07
N LYS A 84 0.61 -4.00 -23.52
CA LYS A 84 0.45 -2.83 -22.63
C LYS A 84 -0.33 -1.64 -23.24
N ASN A 85 -0.45 -1.60 -24.57
CA ASN A 85 -1.27 -0.63 -25.31
C ASN A 85 -2.78 -0.97 -25.26
N ASN A 86 -3.13 -2.26 -25.17
CA ASN A 86 -4.51 -2.74 -25.11
C ASN A 86 -5.04 -2.71 -23.66
N ARG A 87 -5.45 -1.51 -23.24
CA ARG A 87 -6.07 -1.28 -21.91
C ARG A 87 -7.50 -0.76 -21.97
N ILE A 88 -8.27 -1.08 -20.93
CA ILE A 88 -9.59 -0.53 -20.61
C ILE A 88 -9.50 0.20 -19.27
N THR A 89 -9.82 1.50 -19.27
CA THR A 89 -9.90 2.31 -18.04
C THR A 89 -11.36 2.59 -17.70
N MET A 90 -11.74 2.29 -16.46
CA MET A 90 -13.10 2.41 -15.94
C MET A 90 -13.07 3.05 -14.54
N ALA A 91 -14.15 3.69 -14.14
CA ALA A 91 -14.20 4.41 -12.88
C ALA A 91 -15.62 4.47 -12.28
N ALA A 92 -15.71 4.63 -10.96
CA ALA A 92 -16.96 4.76 -10.22
C ALA A 92 -17.02 6.07 -9.43
N PHE A 93 -18.23 6.50 -9.05
CA PHE A 93 -18.48 7.62 -8.13
C PHE A 93 -18.58 7.20 -6.65
N ASN A 94 -18.43 5.90 -6.37
CA ASN A 94 -18.41 5.27 -5.05
C ASN A 94 -17.25 4.26 -5.05
N ILE A 95 -16.42 4.24 -4.01
CA ILE A 95 -15.34 3.26 -3.87
C ILE A 95 -15.83 1.80 -3.88
N GLN A 96 -16.98 1.52 -3.30
CA GLN A 96 -17.56 0.17 -3.19
C GLN A 96 -17.85 -0.45 -4.56
N GLU A 97 -18.41 0.33 -5.49
CA GLU A 97 -18.71 -0.13 -6.85
C GLU A 97 -17.42 -0.47 -7.62
N ALA A 98 -16.38 0.37 -7.51
CA ALA A 98 -15.08 0.07 -8.10
C ALA A 98 -14.46 -1.20 -7.48
N LEU A 99 -14.49 -1.37 -6.16
CA LEU A 99 -13.94 -2.55 -5.50
C LEU A 99 -14.66 -3.84 -5.90
N ILE A 100 -15.99 -3.82 -6.07
CA ILE A 100 -16.75 -4.97 -6.59
C ILE A 100 -16.30 -5.30 -8.02
N TRP A 101 -16.16 -4.30 -8.90
CA TRP A 101 -15.63 -4.52 -10.25
C TRP A 101 -14.21 -5.11 -10.24
N LYS A 102 -13.32 -4.60 -9.38
CA LYS A 102 -11.96 -5.11 -9.20
C LYS A 102 -11.98 -6.59 -8.80
N GLU A 103 -12.71 -6.93 -7.73
CA GLU A 103 -12.85 -8.30 -7.22
C GLU A 103 -13.37 -9.27 -8.30
N LYS A 104 -14.40 -8.88 -9.08
CA LYS A 104 -14.94 -9.76 -10.13
C LYS A 104 -13.98 -9.95 -11.30
N ILE A 105 -13.23 -8.92 -11.70
CA ILE A 105 -12.24 -9.04 -12.79
C ILE A 105 -11.04 -9.88 -12.32
N GLU A 106 -10.52 -9.64 -11.11
CA GLU A 106 -9.45 -10.43 -10.50
C GLU A 106 -9.86 -11.91 -10.33
N SER A 107 -11.10 -12.19 -9.92
CA SER A 107 -11.63 -13.56 -9.83
C SER A 107 -11.69 -14.29 -11.18
N VAL A 108 -12.00 -13.59 -12.29
CA VAL A 108 -11.98 -14.19 -13.63
C VAL A 108 -10.54 -14.49 -14.09
N ILE A 109 -9.58 -13.60 -13.78
CA ILE A 109 -8.16 -13.83 -14.06
C ILE A 109 -7.65 -15.05 -13.28
N ASP A 110 -7.98 -15.17 -12.00
CA ASP A 110 -7.55 -16.29 -11.15
C ASP A 110 -8.15 -17.63 -11.58
N GLN A 111 -9.45 -17.66 -11.91
CA GLN A 111 -10.08 -18.86 -12.49
C GLN A 111 -9.41 -19.31 -13.79
N HIS A 112 -8.91 -18.36 -14.61
CA HIS A 112 -8.18 -18.70 -15.83
C HIS A 112 -6.84 -19.38 -15.49
N GLN A 113 -6.04 -18.82 -14.56
CA GLN A 113 -4.76 -19.39 -14.12
C GLN A 113 -4.95 -20.81 -13.57
N GLU A 114 -5.93 -21.04 -12.69
CA GLU A 114 -6.23 -22.37 -12.14
C GLU A 114 -6.64 -23.38 -13.23
N SER A 115 -7.45 -22.95 -14.21
CA SER A 115 -7.91 -23.81 -15.31
C SER A 115 -6.79 -24.27 -16.27
N GLN A 116 -5.71 -23.50 -16.38
CA GLN A 116 -4.54 -23.89 -17.18
C GLN A 116 -3.59 -24.80 -16.39
N THR A 117 -3.32 -24.53 -15.11
CA THR A 117 -2.44 -25.39 -14.28
C THR A 117 -2.96 -26.82 -14.11
N THR A 118 -4.26 -27.04 -14.33
CA THR A 118 -4.91 -28.36 -14.32
C THR A 118 -4.96 -29.05 -15.69
N ASN A 119 -4.67 -28.36 -16.80
CA ASN A 119 -4.75 -28.88 -18.17
C ASN A 119 -3.41 -28.68 -18.93
N GLY A 120 -2.44 -29.56 -18.66
CA GLY A 120 -1.15 -29.54 -19.35
C GLY A 120 -1.27 -29.60 -20.89
N ASN A 121 -0.61 -28.67 -21.56
CA ASN A 121 -0.35 -28.65 -23.01
C ASN A 121 -1.57 -28.80 -23.95
N LYS A 122 -2.57 -27.90 -23.83
CA LYS A 122 -3.48 -27.59 -24.96
C LYS A 122 -3.60 -26.10 -25.23
N TYR A 123 -2.73 -25.60 -26.12
CA TYR A 123 -3.02 -24.38 -26.87
C TYR A 123 -4.31 -24.58 -27.70
N VAL A 124 -5.30 -23.72 -27.47
CA VAL A 124 -6.47 -23.59 -28.34
C VAL A 124 -6.54 -22.13 -28.77
N SER A 125 -5.93 -21.83 -29.91
CA SER A 125 -6.07 -20.54 -30.58
C SER A 125 -7.51 -20.38 -31.07
N PHE A 126 -8.23 -19.40 -30.51
CA PHE A 126 -9.60 -19.11 -30.90
C PHE A 126 -9.64 -17.82 -31.73
N GLU A 127 -9.48 -17.94 -33.05
CA GLU A 127 -9.62 -16.81 -33.96
C GLU A 127 -11.06 -16.28 -33.94
N TYR A 128 -11.26 -15.10 -33.36
CA TYR A 128 -12.50 -14.36 -33.55
C TYR A 128 -12.52 -13.76 -34.97
N LYS A 129 -13.09 -14.51 -35.93
CA LYS A 129 -13.22 -14.05 -37.32
C LYS A 129 -14.16 -12.84 -37.40
N SER A 130 -13.58 -11.66 -37.59
CA SER A 130 -14.31 -10.46 -37.98
C SER A 130 -14.91 -10.65 -39.37
N GLY A 131 -16.23 -10.82 -39.43
CA GLY A 131 -16.96 -10.94 -40.68
C GLY A 131 -16.90 -9.64 -41.48
N ALA A 132 -16.11 -9.65 -42.56
CA ALA A 132 -16.08 -8.56 -43.53
C ALA A 132 -17.00 -8.90 -44.71
N GLU A 133 -17.98 -8.03 -44.99
CA GLU A 133 -18.22 -7.55 -46.35
C GLU A 133 -19.16 -6.32 -46.42
N ASN A 134 -18.87 -5.43 -47.37
CA ASN A 134 -19.81 -4.59 -48.11
C ASN A 134 -20.77 -3.62 -47.37
N GLY A 135 -20.17 -2.59 -46.76
CA GLY A 135 -20.14 -1.27 -47.43
C GLY A 135 -21.37 -0.35 -47.39
N ARG A 136 -21.38 0.60 -46.44
CA ARG A 136 -21.81 2.01 -46.68
C ARG A 136 -21.22 2.94 -45.62
N ASN A 137 -20.98 4.21 -46.00
CA ASN A 137 -20.19 5.15 -45.19
C ASN A 137 -20.92 5.62 -43.93
N GLY A 138 -20.33 5.37 -42.75
CA GLY A 138 -20.71 5.99 -41.48
C GLY A 138 -19.46 6.49 -40.75
N SER A 139 -19.26 7.80 -40.69
CA SER A 139 -18.03 8.39 -40.15
C SER A 139 -17.96 8.25 -38.62
N SER A 140 -16.88 7.66 -38.11
CA SER A 140 -16.57 7.55 -36.68
C SER A 140 -15.05 7.67 -36.46
N SER A 141 -14.57 8.90 -36.29
CA SER A 141 -13.16 9.22 -36.12
C SER A 141 -12.65 8.91 -34.69
N ASP A 142 -12.17 7.70 -34.46
CA ASP A 142 -11.46 7.32 -33.23
C ASP A 142 -10.20 6.46 -33.54
N ARG A 143 -9.40 6.89 -34.53
CA ARG A 143 -7.97 6.50 -34.56
C ARG A 143 -7.26 7.20 -33.39
N GLU A 144 -7.14 6.48 -32.28
CA GLU A 144 -6.09 6.73 -31.29
C GLU A 144 -4.76 6.82 -32.06
N SER A 145 -4.03 7.93 -31.87
CA SER A 145 -2.80 8.18 -32.62
C SER A 145 -1.69 7.30 -32.06
N GLN A 146 -1.18 6.42 -32.91
CA GLN A 146 0.24 6.03 -32.86
C GLN A 146 1.09 7.32 -32.82
N PHE A 147 2.24 7.26 -32.17
CA PHE A 147 3.01 8.41 -31.68
C PHE A 147 2.32 9.17 -30.54
N SER A 148 2.65 8.77 -29.32
CA SER A 148 3.34 9.69 -28.42
C SER A 148 4.83 9.36 -28.53
N ALA A 149 5.68 10.36 -28.69
CA ALA A 149 7.12 10.24 -28.96
C ALA A 149 7.85 9.37 -27.91
N ALA A 150 8.88 8.56 -28.20
CA ALA A 150 9.66 8.38 -29.43
C ALA A 150 10.23 9.68 -30.01
N GLU A 151 11.19 10.26 -29.30
CA GLU A 151 11.79 11.57 -29.59
C GLU A 151 13.04 11.44 -30.49
N GLU A 152 12.83 11.11 -31.76
CA GLU A 152 13.88 11.26 -32.79
C GLU A 152 13.84 12.70 -33.36
N GLU A 153 15.02 13.23 -33.72
CA GLU A 153 15.23 14.59 -34.26
C GLU A 153 15.92 14.45 -35.62
N ASP A 154 15.30 15.00 -36.68
CA ASP A 154 15.93 15.15 -37.99
C ASP A 154 15.44 16.46 -38.65
N GLU A 155 16.19 17.53 -38.40
CA GLU A 155 16.22 18.79 -39.17
C GLU A 155 17.67 19.33 -39.09
N PRO A 156 18.17 20.04 -40.12
CA PRO A 156 19.61 20.11 -40.37
C PRO A 156 20.35 21.11 -39.47
N SER A 157 21.34 20.60 -38.74
CA SER A 157 22.57 21.30 -38.32
C SER A 157 22.44 22.76 -37.89
N HIS A 158 22.19 23.00 -36.60
CA HIS A 158 23.15 23.70 -35.72
C HIS A 158 22.78 23.50 -34.25
N SER A 159 23.79 23.49 -33.38
CA SER A 159 23.70 23.01 -31.99
C SER A 159 22.88 23.90 -31.04
N LEU A 160 21.97 23.29 -30.27
CA LEU A 160 21.68 23.61 -28.86
C LEU A 160 20.93 22.45 -28.18
N LEU A 161 20.90 22.41 -26.84
CA LEU A 161 20.55 21.21 -26.06
C LEU A 161 19.02 20.98 -25.90
N ARG A 162 18.60 19.72 -26.12
CA ARG A 162 17.23 19.20 -25.97
C ARG A 162 16.81 19.12 -24.50
N ARG A 163 15.52 19.34 -24.19
CA ARG A 163 14.99 19.51 -22.82
C ARG A 163 13.79 18.59 -22.56
N THR A 164 13.98 17.58 -21.71
CA THR A 164 12.98 16.54 -21.41
C THR A 164 11.82 17.02 -20.52
N THR A 165 10.71 16.29 -20.55
CA THR A 165 9.49 16.61 -19.79
C THR A 165 9.68 16.41 -18.28
N ILE A 166 9.62 17.51 -17.54
CA ILE A 166 9.75 17.52 -16.08
C ILE A 166 8.44 17.04 -15.43
N GLY A 167 8.47 15.84 -14.86
CA GLY A 167 7.78 15.59 -13.60
C GLY A 167 8.72 15.97 -12.47
N ASN A 168 8.26 16.76 -11.49
CA ASN A 168 9.09 17.17 -10.35
C ASN A 168 9.31 15.98 -9.39
N GLY A 169 10.30 15.14 -9.73
CA GLY A 169 10.94 14.25 -8.76
C GLY A 169 11.61 15.06 -7.64
N PRO A 170 12.08 14.41 -6.57
CA PRO A 170 12.87 15.10 -5.56
C PRO A 170 14.13 15.71 -6.20
N PRO A 171 14.60 16.89 -5.73
CA PRO A 171 15.69 17.63 -6.36
C PRO A 171 16.98 16.80 -6.46
N GLU A 172 17.81 17.14 -7.44
CA GLU A 172 19.05 16.42 -7.80
C GLU A 172 19.96 16.17 -6.59
N SER A 173 19.98 17.09 -5.62
CA SER A 173 20.42 16.83 -4.26
C SER A 173 19.23 16.57 -3.33
N VAL A 174 18.94 15.30 -3.04
CA VAL A 174 18.12 14.94 -1.87
C VAL A 174 18.90 15.36 -0.62
N PHE A 175 18.52 16.47 0.00
CA PHE A 175 19.17 16.95 1.21
C PHE A 175 18.95 15.94 2.34
N ASP A 176 20.05 15.39 2.84
CA ASP A 176 20.08 14.37 3.89
C ASP A 176 19.99 15.08 5.25
N TRP A 177 18.75 15.37 5.63
CA TRP A 177 18.33 16.33 6.66
C TRP A 177 18.65 15.90 8.11
N THR A 178 19.34 14.79 8.31
CA THR A 178 19.94 14.37 9.60
C THR A 178 21.38 14.83 9.79
N LYS A 179 22.03 15.40 8.77
CA LYS A 179 23.48 15.75 8.80
C LYS A 179 23.90 16.84 9.78
N GLU A 180 22.96 17.59 10.37
CA GLU A 180 23.26 18.61 11.39
C GLU A 180 23.34 18.03 12.82
N ILE A 181 23.24 16.71 13.00
CA ILE A 181 23.12 16.05 14.31
C ILE A 181 24.30 15.11 14.64
N ASP A 182 25.02 14.58 13.65
CA ASP A 182 26.14 13.64 13.86
C ASP A 182 27.45 14.35 14.28
N SER A 183 27.43 15.06 15.42
CA SER A 183 28.60 15.48 16.19
C SER A 183 28.34 15.39 17.70
N ASP A 184 29.24 14.74 18.43
CA ASP A 184 29.21 14.46 19.88
C ASP A 184 28.07 13.55 20.38
N LEU A 185 28.34 12.23 20.41
CA LEU A 185 28.52 11.47 21.66
C LEU A 185 28.89 10.00 21.39
N ALA A 186 29.76 9.42 22.22
CA ALA A 186 30.20 8.02 22.11
C ALA A 186 30.07 7.28 23.45
N ASN A 187 29.76 5.98 23.37
CA ASN A 187 29.46 5.06 24.49
C ASN A 187 28.11 5.37 25.19
N GLN A 188 27.33 4.39 25.67
CA GLN A 188 27.74 3.13 26.31
C GLN A 188 26.82 1.92 26.04
N ASN A 189 27.42 0.73 26.14
CA ASN A 189 26.90 -0.56 26.60
C ASN A 189 25.60 -1.15 26.02
N ALA A 190 25.74 -2.30 25.37
CA ALA A 190 24.64 -3.22 25.08
C ALA A 190 24.29 -4.09 26.31
N ASN A 191 22.99 -4.30 26.54
CA ASN A 191 22.40 -5.63 26.74
C ASN A 191 20.86 -5.56 26.95
N ASN A 192 20.10 -5.87 25.90
CA ASN A 192 18.77 -6.51 26.00
C ASN A 192 18.27 -6.91 24.59
N GLN A 193 18.40 -8.18 24.22
CA GLN A 193 17.85 -8.72 22.97
C GLN A 193 16.34 -9.00 23.10
N ALA A 194 15.53 -7.93 23.07
CA ALA A 194 14.09 -8.04 22.84
C ALA A 194 13.61 -6.81 22.04
N PHE A 195 13.41 -7.01 20.73
CA PHE A 195 12.80 -6.10 19.74
C PHE A 195 12.32 -4.72 20.25
N SER A 196 12.85 -3.60 19.70
CA SER A 196 12.33 -2.23 19.94
C SER A 196 10.93 -2.04 19.31
N ARG A 197 9.95 -2.63 19.98
CA ARG A 197 8.52 -2.35 19.88
C ARG A 197 8.26 -1.03 20.60
N LYS A 198 8.58 0.10 19.96
CA LYS A 198 8.31 1.47 20.45
C LYS A 198 6.99 1.50 21.24
N PHE A 199 7.10 1.61 22.56
CA PHE A 199 5.98 1.30 23.46
C PHE A 199 4.97 2.44 23.44
N TRP A 200 3.69 2.11 23.28
CA TRP A 200 2.60 3.10 23.33
C TRP A 200 2.08 3.18 24.76
N ARG A 201 2.44 4.25 25.48
CA ARG A 201 1.87 4.53 26.80
C ARG A 201 0.47 5.10 26.64
N LEU A 202 -0.53 4.45 27.26
CA LEU A 202 -1.85 5.07 27.42
C LEU A 202 -1.69 6.29 28.35
N LEU A 203 -2.07 7.48 27.87
CA LEU A 203 -2.09 8.69 28.68
C LEU A 203 -3.44 8.87 29.37
N GLN A 204 -4.54 8.72 28.62
CA GLN A 204 -5.89 8.93 29.13
C GLN A 204 -6.95 8.23 28.27
N CYS A 205 -8.13 8.03 28.86
CA CYS A 205 -9.34 7.67 28.15
C CYS A 205 -10.32 8.84 28.24
N GLN A 206 -10.75 9.40 27.11
CA GLN A 206 -11.64 10.58 27.05
C GLN A 206 -12.58 10.46 25.85
N ASN A 207 -13.86 10.83 26.01
CA ASN A 207 -14.86 10.85 24.92
C ASN A 207 -14.93 9.54 24.10
N GLY A 208 -14.77 8.38 24.75
CA GLY A 208 -14.74 7.06 24.10
C GLY A 208 -13.46 6.74 23.31
N LEU A 209 -12.44 7.60 23.38
CA LEU A 209 -11.12 7.41 22.77
C LEU A 209 -10.11 6.92 23.83
N ARG A 210 -9.25 5.98 23.44
CA ARG A 210 -8.00 5.67 24.16
C ARG A 210 -6.90 6.51 23.54
N ILE A 211 -6.28 7.40 24.32
CA ILE A 211 -5.24 8.33 23.83
C ILE A 211 -3.88 7.86 24.34
N PHE A 212 -2.97 7.61 23.40
CA PHE A 212 -1.64 7.10 23.62
C PHE A 212 -0.57 8.12 23.22
N GLU A 213 0.60 7.97 23.81
CA GLU A 213 1.82 8.71 23.50
C GLU A 213 2.95 7.71 23.24
N GLU A 214 3.81 8.03 22.27
CA GLU A 214 4.96 7.20 21.96
C GLU A 214 6.04 7.36 23.06
N LEU A 215 6.42 6.23 23.67
CA LEU A 215 7.68 6.13 24.39
C LEU A 215 8.79 5.95 23.35
N VAL A 216 9.70 6.91 23.35
CA VAL A 216 10.89 6.91 22.49
C VAL A 216 12.02 6.32 23.33
N ASP A 217 12.75 5.34 22.78
CA ASP A 217 13.98 4.85 23.40
C ASP A 217 14.97 6.03 23.52
N VAL A 218 15.68 6.12 24.65
CA VAL A 218 16.12 7.40 25.25
C VAL A 218 17.12 8.19 24.39
N ASP A 219 17.79 7.51 23.45
CA ASP A 219 19.02 8.00 22.80
C ASP A 219 18.80 8.66 21.41
N ILE A 220 17.56 8.91 20.98
CA ILE A 220 17.26 9.43 19.63
C ILE A 220 16.28 10.62 19.63
N LEU A 221 16.76 11.79 20.10
CA LEU A 221 16.54 13.17 19.57
C LEU A 221 16.65 14.25 20.67
N PRO A 222 16.97 15.52 20.32
CA PRO A 222 16.94 16.64 21.26
C PRO A 222 15.55 16.92 21.88
N LYS A 223 15.56 17.59 23.03
CA LYS A 223 14.39 17.97 23.86
C LYS A 223 13.37 18.90 23.17
N SER A 224 13.56 19.24 21.90
CA SER A 224 12.68 20.09 21.07
C SER A 224 11.67 19.29 20.21
N CYS A 225 11.81 17.96 20.13
CA CYS A 225 10.94 17.11 19.32
C CYS A 225 9.48 17.07 19.84
N SER A 226 8.49 17.30 18.97
CA SER A 226 7.09 17.02 19.30
C SER A 226 6.91 15.50 19.47
N ARG A 227 6.47 15.04 20.64
CA ARG A 227 6.21 13.61 20.88
C ARG A 227 5.00 13.14 20.07
N ALA A 228 5.10 11.99 19.42
CA ALA A 228 3.99 11.44 18.64
C ALA A 228 2.86 10.96 19.55
N MET A 229 1.62 11.35 19.25
CA MET A 229 0.43 10.93 19.97
C MET A 229 -0.58 10.26 19.04
N LYS A 230 -1.42 9.39 19.60
CA LYS A 230 -2.41 8.61 18.83
C LYS A 230 -3.70 8.41 19.61
N ALA A 231 -4.84 8.77 19.02
CA ALA A 231 -6.15 8.36 19.53
C ALA A 231 -6.63 7.09 18.84
N VAL A 232 -7.30 6.21 19.59
CA VAL A 232 -7.96 5.01 19.08
C VAL A 232 -9.41 4.97 19.56
N GLY A 233 -10.34 4.99 18.62
CA GLY A 233 -11.78 4.87 18.85
C GLY A 233 -12.43 3.78 18.01
N VAL A 234 -13.75 3.60 18.17
CA VAL A 234 -14.58 2.72 17.33
C VAL A 234 -15.76 3.53 16.81
N VAL A 235 -16.08 3.32 15.54
CA VAL A 235 -17.16 3.98 14.78
C VAL A 235 -18.10 2.91 14.23
N GLU A 236 -19.42 3.13 14.27
CA GLU A 236 -20.43 2.20 13.73
C GLU A 236 -20.66 2.37 12.23
N ALA A 237 -19.57 2.39 11.45
CA ALA A 237 -19.58 2.49 9.99
C ALA A 237 -18.56 1.54 9.37
N SER A 238 -18.68 1.30 8.07
CA SER A 238 -17.72 0.54 7.26
C SER A 238 -16.40 1.29 7.09
N CYS A 239 -15.35 0.57 6.71
CA CYS A 239 -14.06 1.16 6.37
C CYS A 239 -14.19 2.16 5.22
N GLU A 240 -15.00 1.83 4.21
CA GLU A 240 -15.28 2.63 3.02
C GLU A 240 -15.97 3.97 3.35
N GLU A 241 -17.04 3.96 4.16
CA GLU A 241 -17.75 5.18 4.58
C GLU A 241 -16.81 6.14 5.34
N ILE A 242 -16.00 5.61 6.27
CA ILE A 242 -15.07 6.41 7.07
C ILE A 242 -13.91 6.92 6.20
N PHE A 243 -13.42 6.09 5.27
CA PHE A 243 -12.36 6.48 4.34
C PHE A 243 -12.80 7.62 3.42
N GLU A 244 -13.97 7.54 2.79
CA GLU A 244 -14.48 8.64 1.95
C GLU A 244 -14.62 9.94 2.75
N LEU A 245 -15.16 9.90 3.97
CA LEU A 245 -15.30 11.08 4.82
C LEU A 245 -13.95 11.69 5.25
N VAL A 246 -12.99 10.85 5.68
CA VAL A 246 -11.61 11.27 6.03
C VAL A 246 -10.86 11.84 4.83
N MET A 247 -11.18 11.39 3.63
CA MET A 247 -10.61 11.89 2.38
C MET A 247 -11.25 13.19 1.89
N SER A 248 -12.40 13.60 2.42
CA SER A 248 -12.95 14.94 2.15
C SER A 248 -12.02 16.05 2.67
N MET A 249 -11.99 17.15 1.91
CA MET A 249 -11.39 18.44 2.25
C MET A 249 -12.33 19.60 1.86
N ASP A 250 -13.62 19.31 1.60
CA ASP A 250 -14.64 20.33 1.35
C ASP A 250 -15.14 20.97 2.65
N THR A 251 -16.23 21.74 2.58
CA THR A 251 -16.74 22.48 3.74
C THR A 251 -17.37 21.61 4.81
N THR A 252 -17.92 20.42 4.52
CA THR A 252 -18.65 19.64 5.55
C THR A 252 -17.69 19.04 6.59
N ARG A 253 -16.38 19.05 6.34
CA ARG A 253 -15.38 18.54 7.28
C ARG A 253 -15.38 19.25 8.65
N PHE A 254 -15.84 20.49 8.77
CA PHE A 254 -15.99 21.14 10.09
C PHE A 254 -17.05 20.45 10.99
N GLU A 255 -17.94 19.63 10.42
CA GLU A 255 -18.99 18.92 11.16
C GLU A 255 -18.44 17.77 12.03
N TRP A 256 -17.18 17.35 11.80
CA TRP A 256 -16.53 16.27 12.55
C TRP A 256 -15.04 16.53 12.90
N ASP A 257 -14.36 17.46 12.22
CA ASP A 257 -13.00 17.88 12.53
C ASP A 257 -13.00 19.33 13.08
N CYS A 258 -13.06 19.46 14.41
CA CYS A 258 -13.05 20.77 15.08
C CYS A 258 -11.77 21.58 14.86
N THR A 259 -10.71 20.97 14.33
CA THR A 259 -9.46 21.69 13.99
C THR A 259 -9.41 22.16 12.54
N PHE A 260 -10.40 21.84 11.71
CA PHE A 260 -10.45 22.21 10.30
C PHE A 260 -11.11 23.59 10.09
N GLN A 261 -10.34 24.59 9.64
CA GLN A 261 -10.89 25.87 9.18
C GLN A 261 -11.24 25.83 7.69
N SER A 262 -10.36 25.27 6.85
CA SER A 262 -10.57 25.15 5.40
C SER A 262 -9.51 24.25 4.76
N GLY A 263 -9.91 23.49 3.73
CA GLY A 263 -9.04 22.60 2.96
C GLY A 263 -9.10 22.87 1.46
N SER A 264 -8.07 22.43 0.72
CA SER A 264 -8.03 22.52 -0.74
C SER A 264 -6.93 21.64 -1.36
N LEU A 265 -7.12 21.28 -2.62
CA LEU A 265 -6.12 20.61 -3.46
C LEU A 265 -5.07 21.62 -3.94
N VAL A 266 -3.80 21.26 -3.80
CA VAL A 266 -2.65 21.94 -4.42
C VAL A 266 -2.22 21.19 -5.68
N GLU A 267 -2.05 19.87 -5.59
CA GLU A 267 -1.67 19.00 -6.72
C GLU A 267 -2.23 17.57 -6.56
N GLU A 268 -2.79 16.99 -7.63
CA GLU A 268 -3.05 15.55 -7.74
C GLU A 268 -1.84 14.90 -8.42
N VAL A 269 -0.92 14.33 -7.63
CA VAL A 269 0.31 13.70 -8.12
C VAL A 269 -0.03 12.36 -8.80
N ASP A 270 -0.79 11.54 -8.08
CA ASP A 270 -1.44 10.33 -8.59
C ASP A 270 -2.77 10.12 -7.82
N GLY A 271 -3.47 9.00 -8.01
CA GLY A 271 -4.75 8.79 -7.32
C GLY A 271 -4.65 8.28 -5.87
N HIS A 272 -3.47 7.85 -5.46
CA HIS A 272 -3.09 7.53 -4.08
C HIS A 272 -2.39 8.71 -3.39
N THR A 273 -1.76 9.60 -4.14
CA THR A 273 -0.93 10.70 -3.63
C THR A 273 -1.41 12.09 -4.08
N ALA A 274 -1.75 12.97 -3.12
CA ALA A 274 -2.11 14.37 -3.39
C ALA A 274 -1.41 15.34 -2.42
N ILE A 275 -1.07 16.54 -2.90
CA ILE A 275 -0.58 17.65 -2.05
C ILE A 275 -1.77 18.52 -1.68
N LEU A 276 -1.91 18.79 -0.38
CA LEU A 276 -3.04 19.52 0.21
C LEU A 276 -2.59 20.77 0.94
N TYR A 277 -3.44 21.80 0.86
CA TYR A 277 -3.39 22.97 1.72
C TYR A 277 -4.53 22.90 2.75
N HIS A 278 -4.20 23.16 4.01
CA HIS A 278 -5.14 23.08 5.13
C HIS A 278 -4.85 24.20 6.14
N ARG A 279 -5.88 24.92 6.57
CA ARG A 279 -5.82 25.90 7.67
C ARG A 279 -6.39 25.29 8.94
N LEU A 280 -5.66 25.43 10.03
CA LEU A 280 -6.02 24.91 11.34
C LEU A 280 -6.75 25.97 12.18
N GLN A 281 -7.90 25.62 12.72
CA GLN A 281 -8.48 26.30 13.86
C GLN A 281 -7.87 25.75 15.16
N LEU A 282 -7.41 26.65 16.03
CA LEU A 282 -6.79 26.34 17.32
C LEU A 282 -7.31 27.34 18.36
N ASP A 283 -8.18 26.89 19.28
CA ASP A 283 -8.99 27.80 20.12
C ASP A 283 -8.25 28.39 21.34
N TRP A 284 -6.96 28.07 21.53
CA TRP A 284 -6.18 28.47 22.71
C TRP A 284 -5.37 29.76 22.45
N PHE A 285 -5.70 30.84 23.19
CA PHE A 285 -5.07 32.18 23.08
C PHE A 285 -5.01 32.77 21.64
N PRO A 286 -6.16 32.94 20.95
CA PRO A 286 -6.21 33.51 19.59
C PRO A 286 -5.71 34.95 19.48
N THR A 287 -5.47 35.64 20.60
CA THR A 287 -4.94 37.01 20.67
C THR A 287 -3.40 37.08 20.73
N LEU A 288 -2.71 36.00 21.08
CA LEU A 288 -1.24 35.98 21.25
C LEU A 288 -0.52 35.00 20.32
N VAL A 289 -1.21 34.03 19.72
CA VAL A 289 -0.59 33.02 18.86
C VAL A 289 -1.24 33.01 17.47
N TRP A 290 -0.46 33.30 16.44
CA TRP A 290 -0.90 33.34 15.03
C TRP A 290 -1.57 32.03 14.58
N PRO A 291 -2.56 32.08 13.67
CA PRO A 291 -3.21 30.88 13.14
C PRO A 291 -2.22 30.02 12.33
N ARG A 292 -2.48 28.72 12.24
CA ARG A 292 -1.59 27.77 11.55
C ARG A 292 -2.13 27.38 10.19
N ASP A 293 -1.22 27.25 9.23
CA ASP A 293 -1.48 26.58 7.98
C ASP A 293 -0.51 25.42 7.75
N LEU A 294 -0.89 24.54 6.83
CA LEU A 294 -0.22 23.30 6.51
C LEU A 294 -0.14 23.15 4.99
N CYS A 295 1.04 22.75 4.52
CA CYS A 295 1.22 22.09 3.22
C CYS A 295 1.75 20.69 3.51
N TYR A 296 1.08 19.66 2.99
CA TYR A 296 1.45 18.27 3.22
C TYR A 296 1.05 17.37 2.06
N VAL A 297 1.83 16.31 1.87
CA VAL A 297 1.40 15.18 1.05
C VAL A 297 0.46 14.29 1.86
N ARG A 298 -0.69 13.98 1.27
CA ARG A 298 -1.59 12.90 1.68
C ARG A 298 -1.40 11.73 0.73
N TYR A 299 -0.87 10.63 1.26
CA TYR A 299 -0.83 9.34 0.58
C TYR A 299 -1.89 8.41 1.20
N TRP A 300 -2.48 7.49 0.42
CA TRP A 300 -3.36 6.46 0.97
C TRP A 300 -3.26 5.12 0.23
N ARG A 301 -3.50 4.03 0.97
CA ARG A 301 -3.67 2.68 0.42
C ARG A 301 -4.79 1.92 1.11
N ARG A 302 -5.38 0.98 0.37
CA ARG A 302 -6.22 -0.10 0.90
C ARG A 302 -5.38 -1.36 1.02
N ASN A 303 -5.58 -2.14 2.09
CA ASN A 303 -4.98 -3.45 2.28
C ASN A 303 -5.97 -4.56 1.86
N ASP A 304 -5.46 -5.78 1.65
CA ASP A 304 -6.25 -6.93 1.22
C ASP A 304 -7.36 -7.33 2.22
N ASP A 305 -7.19 -7.01 3.50
CA ASP A 305 -8.18 -7.21 4.57
C ASP A 305 -9.30 -6.15 4.62
N GLY A 306 -9.27 -5.19 3.69
CA GLY A 306 -10.21 -4.07 3.63
C GLY A 306 -9.93 -2.93 4.61
N SER A 307 -8.81 -2.95 5.33
CA SER A 307 -8.35 -1.79 6.09
C SER A 307 -7.76 -0.71 5.18
N TYR A 308 -7.88 0.56 5.57
CA TYR A 308 -7.27 1.70 4.89
C TYR A 308 -6.20 2.33 5.76
N VAL A 309 -5.13 2.77 5.11
CA VAL A 309 -4.03 3.52 5.71
C VAL A 309 -3.90 4.83 4.93
N VAL A 310 -4.16 5.95 5.60
CA VAL A 310 -4.02 7.31 5.07
C VAL A 310 -2.89 7.99 5.85
N LEU A 311 -1.90 8.58 5.16
CA LEU A 311 -0.68 9.08 5.77
C LEU A 311 -0.43 10.53 5.36
N PHE A 312 0.01 11.34 6.32
CA PHE A 312 0.27 12.78 6.18
C PHE A 312 1.73 13.08 6.53
N ARG A 313 2.41 13.84 5.67
CA ARG A 313 3.73 14.41 5.97
C ARG A 313 3.88 15.77 5.31
N SER A 314 4.38 16.76 6.06
CA SER A 314 4.59 18.09 5.49
C SER A 314 5.62 18.06 4.36
N ARG A 315 5.37 18.91 3.36
CA ARG A 315 6.22 19.12 2.18
C ARG A 315 6.18 20.59 1.81
N GLU A 316 7.29 21.10 1.32
CA GLU A 316 7.33 22.39 0.62
C GLU A 316 6.89 22.18 -0.83
N HIS A 317 6.23 23.19 -1.40
CA HIS A 317 5.71 23.12 -2.77
C HIS A 317 5.52 24.53 -3.34
N GLU A 318 5.90 24.73 -4.60
CA GLU A 318 5.93 26.05 -5.26
C GLU A 318 4.55 26.74 -5.24
N ASN A 319 3.50 26.01 -5.63
CA ASN A 319 2.12 26.51 -5.63
C ASN A 319 1.49 26.60 -4.22
N CYS A 320 2.27 26.40 -3.14
CA CYS A 320 1.78 26.43 -1.76
C CYS A 320 2.78 27.04 -0.77
N GLY A 321 3.44 28.14 -1.15
CA GLY A 321 4.32 28.92 -0.27
C GLY A 321 3.66 29.44 1.03
N PRO A 322 4.44 30.00 1.97
CA PRO A 322 3.94 30.57 3.22
C PRO A 322 2.86 31.64 2.97
N GLN A 323 1.80 31.65 3.78
CA GLN A 323 0.67 32.58 3.61
C GLN A 323 0.74 33.76 4.60
N PRO A 324 0.54 35.01 4.15
CA PRO A 324 0.54 36.17 5.04
C PRO A 324 -0.46 36.01 6.19
N GLY A 325 0.02 36.26 7.42
CA GLY A 325 -0.79 36.13 8.64
C GLY A 325 -0.95 34.69 9.17
N TYR A 326 -0.30 33.69 8.58
CA TYR A 326 -0.30 32.30 9.07
C TYR A 326 1.13 31.82 9.37
N ILE A 327 1.27 30.92 10.35
CA ILE A 327 2.52 30.19 10.61
C ILE A 327 2.41 28.78 10.04
N ARG A 328 3.35 28.42 9.16
CA ARG A 328 3.43 27.09 8.54
C ARG A 328 3.85 26.04 9.58
N ALA A 329 2.90 25.27 10.08
CA ALA A 329 3.16 24.09 10.90
C ALA A 329 3.81 22.98 10.06
N HIS A 330 4.44 22.01 10.73
CA HIS A 330 5.14 20.89 10.09
C HIS A 330 4.71 19.56 10.70
N ILE A 331 4.02 18.73 9.92
CA ILE A 331 3.68 17.35 10.28
C ILE A 331 4.86 16.45 9.92
N GLU A 332 5.50 15.86 10.92
CA GLU A 332 6.58 14.89 10.71
C GLU A 332 6.04 13.52 10.31
N SER A 333 4.97 13.09 10.99
CA SER A 333 4.28 11.84 10.78
C SER A 333 2.85 11.98 11.29
N GLY A 334 1.87 11.98 10.40
CA GLY A 334 0.45 11.91 10.76
C GLY A 334 -0.29 10.88 9.91
N GLY A 335 -1.55 10.59 10.26
CA GLY A 335 -2.40 9.73 9.45
C GLY A 335 -3.49 8.98 10.20
N TYR A 336 -4.34 8.30 9.43
CA TYR A 336 -5.38 7.41 9.93
C TYR A 336 -5.08 5.96 9.54
N ASN A 337 -5.31 5.03 10.46
CA ASN A 337 -5.49 3.60 10.17
C ASN A 337 -6.94 3.23 10.51
N ILE A 338 -7.64 2.69 9.52
CA ILE A 338 -9.09 2.41 9.53
C ILE A 338 -9.23 0.90 9.32
N SER A 339 -9.44 0.13 10.40
CA SER A 339 -9.50 -1.34 10.34
C SER A 339 -10.87 -1.87 10.76
N SER A 340 -11.43 -2.78 9.97
CA SER A 340 -12.71 -3.44 10.28
C SER A 340 -12.63 -4.25 11.58
N LEU A 341 -13.72 -4.25 12.33
CA LEU A 341 -13.95 -5.13 13.47
C LEU A 341 -15.06 -6.13 13.14
N LYS A 342 -15.18 -7.20 13.94
CA LYS A 342 -16.36 -8.08 13.87
C LYS A 342 -17.64 -7.24 14.06
N PRO A 343 -18.64 -7.35 13.17
CA PRO A 343 -19.94 -6.70 13.32
C PRO A 343 -20.59 -7.00 14.67
N ARG A 344 -21.43 -6.08 15.16
CA ARG A 344 -22.24 -6.29 16.37
C ARG A 344 -23.71 -6.08 15.99
N ASN A 345 -24.56 -7.05 16.30
CA ASN A 345 -26.01 -6.99 16.00
C ASN A 345 -26.27 -6.67 14.50
N GLY A 346 -25.47 -7.22 13.59
CA GLY A 346 -25.51 -6.94 12.15
C GLY A 346 -24.89 -5.61 11.70
N ARG A 347 -24.67 -4.64 12.61
CA ARG A 347 -24.09 -3.34 12.27
C ARG A 347 -22.58 -3.42 12.01
N PRO A 348 -22.04 -2.76 10.97
CA PRO A 348 -20.60 -2.67 10.74
C PRO A 348 -19.93 -1.86 11.85
N ARG A 349 -18.70 -2.24 12.22
CA ARG A 349 -17.91 -1.54 13.23
C ARG A 349 -16.47 -1.47 12.76
N THR A 350 -15.85 -0.31 12.92
CA THR A 350 -14.48 -0.04 12.45
C THR A 350 -13.69 0.62 13.57
N GLN A 351 -12.49 0.11 13.83
CA GLN A 351 -11.51 0.76 14.68
C GLN A 351 -10.80 1.84 13.88
N VAL A 352 -10.87 3.08 14.35
CA VAL A 352 -10.15 4.21 13.76
C VAL A 352 -9.02 4.60 14.71
N GLN A 353 -7.79 4.62 14.18
CA GLN A 353 -6.62 5.18 14.86
C GLN A 353 -6.18 6.44 14.12
N HIS A 354 -6.20 7.61 14.77
CA HIS A 354 -5.57 8.82 14.26
C HIS A 354 -4.24 9.00 15.00
N LEU A 355 -3.12 9.07 14.27
CA LEU A 355 -1.81 9.43 14.80
C LEU A 355 -1.39 10.79 14.28
N MET A 356 -0.74 11.58 15.13
CA MET A 356 -0.17 12.87 14.74
C MET A 356 1.11 13.17 15.51
N GLN A 357 2.11 13.68 14.79
CA GLN A 357 3.37 14.23 15.28
C GLN A 357 3.61 15.53 14.52
N ILE A 358 3.40 16.67 15.19
CA ILE A 358 3.30 17.98 14.57
C ILE A 358 4.03 19.06 15.37
N TYR A 359 4.85 19.85 14.66
CA TYR A 359 5.50 21.05 15.16
C TYR A 359 4.67 22.27 14.73
N LEU A 360 4.03 22.96 15.67
CA LEU A 360 3.18 24.12 15.35
C LEU A 360 3.96 25.39 14.97
N LYS A 361 5.27 25.40 15.25
CA LYS A 361 6.24 26.49 15.05
C LYS A 361 5.80 27.84 15.66
N GLY A 362 6.65 28.86 15.50
CA GLY A 362 6.36 30.23 15.92
C GLY A 362 6.85 30.59 17.33
N TRP A 363 6.86 31.89 17.61
CA TRP A 363 7.25 32.47 18.89
C TRP A 363 6.31 32.01 20.03
N GLY A 364 6.81 31.94 21.25
CA GLY A 364 6.07 31.47 22.44
C GLY A 364 5.86 29.96 22.52
N VAL A 365 5.52 29.27 21.42
CA VAL A 365 5.09 27.86 21.43
C VAL A 365 6.11 26.89 22.04
N GLY A 366 7.39 27.03 21.67
CA GLY A 366 8.45 26.14 22.18
C GLY A 366 8.64 26.21 23.71
N TYR A 367 8.14 27.27 24.35
CA TYR A 367 8.21 27.47 25.81
C TYR A 367 6.98 26.95 26.55
N ILE A 368 5.92 26.51 25.84
CA ILE A 368 4.66 26.05 26.43
C ILE A 368 4.29 24.65 25.88
N PRO A 369 4.92 23.57 26.38
CA PRO A 369 4.66 22.21 25.90
C PRO A 369 3.19 21.79 26.00
N SER A 370 2.48 22.29 27.03
CA SER A 370 1.05 22.05 27.24
C SER A 370 0.15 22.63 26.15
N PHE A 371 0.54 23.73 25.49
CA PHE A 371 -0.19 24.28 24.34
C PHE A 371 -0.08 23.33 23.14
N GLN A 372 1.13 22.85 22.84
CA GLN A 372 1.33 21.90 21.74
C GLN A 372 0.61 20.57 22.02
N GLN A 373 0.65 20.07 23.26
CA GLN A 373 -0.09 18.89 23.69
C GLN A 373 -1.62 19.10 23.59
N HIS A 374 -2.15 20.26 23.99
CA HIS A 374 -3.57 20.57 23.87
C HIS A 374 -4.03 20.60 22.41
N CYS A 375 -3.32 21.33 21.54
CA CYS A 375 -3.64 21.39 20.11
C CYS A 375 -3.60 19.99 19.46
N LEU A 376 -2.62 19.17 19.85
CA LEU A 376 -2.49 17.78 19.40
C LEU A 376 -3.67 16.91 19.89
N LEU A 377 -4.12 17.08 21.13
CA LEU A 377 -5.33 16.43 21.65
C LEU A 377 -6.59 16.84 20.87
N GLN A 378 -6.74 18.11 20.47
CA GLN A 378 -7.88 18.55 19.66
C GLN A 378 -7.87 17.94 18.25
N MET A 379 -6.70 17.86 17.58
CA MET A 379 -6.60 17.18 16.28
C MET A 379 -6.98 15.70 16.38
N LEU A 380 -6.60 15.06 17.48
CA LEU A 380 -6.94 13.66 17.78
C LEU A 380 -8.41 13.45 18.17
N ASN A 381 -9.11 14.49 18.67
CA ASN A 381 -10.55 14.45 18.93
C ASN A 381 -11.40 14.28 17.67
N SER A 382 -10.85 14.49 16.46
CA SER A 382 -11.55 14.16 15.19
C SER A 382 -12.03 12.70 15.12
N VAL A 383 -11.42 11.76 15.88
CA VAL A 383 -11.91 10.36 15.96
C VAL A 383 -13.23 10.27 16.74
N ALA A 384 -13.47 11.14 17.73
CA ALA A 384 -14.76 11.23 18.40
C ALA A 384 -15.78 11.95 17.51
N GLY A 385 -15.37 13.00 16.79
CA GLY A 385 -16.21 13.67 15.80
C GLY A 385 -16.68 12.73 14.69
N LEU A 386 -15.80 11.90 14.12
CA LEU A 386 -16.18 10.83 13.18
C LEU A 386 -17.22 9.87 13.78
N ARG A 387 -17.08 9.49 15.06
CA ARG A 387 -18.07 8.62 15.71
C ARG A 387 -19.44 9.31 15.80
N GLU A 388 -19.48 10.57 16.25
CA GLU A 388 -20.76 11.28 16.39
C GLU A 388 -21.38 11.71 15.06
N TYR A 389 -20.58 11.90 14.01
CA TYR A 389 -21.09 12.08 12.64
C TYR A 389 -21.89 10.85 12.19
N PHE A 390 -21.33 9.66 12.36
CA PHE A 390 -22.01 8.40 11.99
C PHE A 390 -23.07 7.92 13.00
N SER A 391 -23.15 8.49 14.22
CA SER A 391 -24.20 8.15 15.20
C SER A 391 -25.54 8.86 14.93
N GLN A 392 -25.53 9.96 14.17
CA GLN A 392 -26.72 10.78 13.86
C GLN A 392 -27.63 10.19 12.75
N SER A 393 -27.23 9.12 12.07
CA SER A 393 -27.88 8.63 10.83
C SER A 393 -28.53 7.24 10.98
N ASP A 394 -29.82 7.20 11.35
CA ASP A 394 -30.60 5.96 11.37
C ASP A 394 -31.01 5.47 9.96
N GLU A 395 -31.27 6.38 9.01
CA GLU A 395 -31.63 6.02 7.63
C GLU A 395 -30.46 6.16 6.63
N ARG A 396 -29.85 5.05 6.23
CA ARG A 396 -28.77 5.01 5.22
C ARG A 396 -29.31 4.92 3.79
N SER A 397 -30.06 5.94 3.38
CA SER A 397 -30.88 5.92 2.14
C SER A 397 -30.14 6.32 0.85
N ALA A 398 -28.81 6.51 0.89
CA ALA A 398 -27.99 6.73 -0.30
C ALA A 398 -26.64 6.03 -0.19
N ALA A 399 -26.17 5.43 -1.28
CA ALA A 399 -24.81 4.91 -1.36
C ALA A 399 -23.79 6.06 -1.27
N PRO A 400 -22.65 5.88 -0.57
CA PRO A 400 -21.60 6.90 -0.47
C PRO A 400 -21.17 7.43 -1.84
N ARG A 401 -20.83 8.72 -1.88
CA ARG A 401 -20.28 9.40 -3.05
C ARG A 401 -18.95 10.00 -2.67
N ILE A 402 -17.93 9.70 -3.45
CA ILE A 402 -16.58 10.23 -3.22
C ILE A 402 -16.65 11.78 -3.21
N PRO A 403 -16.10 12.44 -2.17
CA PRO A 403 -16.34 13.86 -1.91
C PRO A 403 -15.81 14.81 -3.00
N VAL A 404 -16.20 16.08 -2.89
CA VAL A 404 -15.73 17.15 -3.78
C VAL A 404 -14.38 17.66 -3.29
N MET A 405 -13.45 17.93 -4.21
CA MET A 405 -12.18 18.61 -3.87
C MET A 405 -12.07 19.96 -4.57
N VAL A 406 -12.06 21.02 -3.76
CA VAL A 406 -11.89 22.41 -4.20
C VAL A 406 -10.42 22.68 -4.49
N ASN A 407 -10.13 23.23 -5.67
CA ASN A 407 -8.76 23.52 -6.12
C ASN A 407 -8.34 24.95 -5.69
N MET A 408 -7.12 25.10 -5.17
CA MET A 408 -6.55 26.40 -4.76
C MET A 408 -6.67 27.47 -5.85
N THR A 409 -6.42 27.10 -7.10
CA THR A 409 -6.47 28.03 -8.26
C THR A 409 -7.86 28.59 -8.56
N SER A 410 -8.94 27.97 -8.06
CA SER A 410 -10.32 28.47 -8.17
C SER A 410 -10.73 29.42 -7.03
N ALA A 411 -9.92 29.60 -5.98
CA ALA A 411 -10.21 30.54 -4.90
C ALA A 411 -9.91 32.01 -5.28
N SER A 412 -9.00 32.25 -6.22
CA SER A 412 -8.64 33.59 -6.69
C SER A 412 -9.61 34.15 -7.74
N VAL A 413 -10.84 34.47 -7.32
CA VAL A 413 -11.71 35.60 -7.73
C VAL A 413 -13.16 35.33 -7.29
N SER A 414 -13.60 35.94 -6.18
CA SER A 414 -15.00 36.38 -5.93
C SER A 414 -15.16 37.14 -4.59
N SER A 415 -14.30 38.12 -4.31
CA SER A 415 -14.34 38.91 -3.07
C SER A 415 -15.43 40.00 -3.07
N LYS A 416 -16.70 39.65 -3.41
CA LYS A 416 -17.83 40.62 -3.42
C LYS A 416 -19.25 40.01 -3.36
N ARG A 417 -19.64 39.43 -2.22
CA ARG A 417 -21.05 39.46 -1.72
C ARG A 417 -21.17 38.99 -0.25
N LYS A 418 -21.19 39.95 0.68
CA LYS A 418 -21.71 39.78 2.05
C LYS A 418 -22.69 40.93 2.33
N GLN A 419 -24.00 40.65 2.28
CA GLN A 419 -25.08 41.32 3.05
C GLN A 419 -26.47 40.88 2.55
N LYS A 420 -27.42 40.81 3.49
CA LYS A 420 -28.86 40.50 3.35
C LYS A 420 -29.21 39.09 2.82
N LEU A 421 -30.23 38.39 3.35
CA LEU A 421 -31.11 38.67 4.51
C LEU A 421 -31.05 37.53 5.54
N LEU A 422 -31.32 37.89 6.80
CA LEU A 422 -31.72 36.99 7.88
C LEU A 422 -32.96 37.64 8.51
N GLU A 423 -34.14 37.33 7.98
CA GLU A 423 -35.43 37.80 8.47
C GLU A 423 -36.56 37.07 7.73
N MET A 424 -37.29 36.21 8.45
CA MET A 424 -38.75 35.99 8.37
C MET A 424 -39.10 34.76 9.22
N SER A 425 -39.91 34.97 10.25
CA SER A 425 -40.37 33.96 11.21
C SER A 425 -41.89 34.06 11.38
N LEU A 426 -42.49 33.00 11.95
CA LEU A 426 -43.86 32.92 12.51
C LEU A 426 -45.03 32.62 11.54
N HIS A 427 -46.10 32.09 12.17
CA HIS A 427 -47.34 31.45 11.67
C HIS A 427 -47.17 29.94 11.39
N HIS A 428 -47.31 29.00 12.35
CA HIS A 428 -48.27 28.80 13.46
C HIS A 428 -49.70 28.40 13.03
N ASP A 429 -49.97 27.09 13.04
CA ASP A 429 -51.16 26.44 13.62
C ASP A 429 -50.88 24.92 13.71
N ARG A 430 -50.87 24.32 14.91
CA ARG A 430 -51.99 23.77 15.71
C ARG A 430 -52.42 22.35 15.30
N SER A 431 -52.17 21.40 16.20
CA SER A 431 -52.72 20.04 16.20
C SER A 431 -54.10 19.99 16.87
N PRO A 432 -54.79 18.84 16.76
CA PRO A 432 -55.39 18.23 17.94
C PRO A 432 -55.01 16.74 18.11
N SER A 433 -55.56 16.11 19.15
CA SER A 433 -55.07 14.90 19.82
C SER A 433 -55.64 13.56 19.33
N LEU A 434 -54.78 12.53 19.42
CA LEU A 434 -55.01 11.19 20.00
C LEU A 434 -56.45 10.68 20.23
N ASP A 435 -56.80 9.55 19.59
CA ASP A 435 -57.66 8.44 20.06
C ASP A 435 -57.79 7.40 18.91
N GLN A 436 -58.19 6.12 19.06
CA GLN A 436 -57.98 5.11 20.12
C GLN A 436 -58.29 3.70 19.51
N MET A 437 -57.66 2.64 20.04
CA MET A 437 -58.11 1.22 20.00
C MET A 437 -58.68 0.57 18.72
N SER A 438 -57.93 -0.39 18.15
CA SER A 438 -58.32 -1.81 18.08
C SER A 438 -57.18 -2.70 17.56
N ALA A 439 -57.12 -4.02 17.75
CA ALA A 439 -57.38 -4.92 18.89
C ALA A 439 -57.34 -6.36 18.35
N ALA A 440 -56.17 -7.00 18.35
CA ALA A 440 -56.02 -8.45 18.20
C ALA A 440 -54.81 -8.91 19.04
N LYS A 441 -55.05 -9.64 20.14
CA LYS A 441 -54.04 -10.04 21.14
C LYS A 441 -54.54 -11.23 21.96
N ARG A 442 -53.63 -12.00 22.58
CA ARG A 442 -53.83 -13.14 23.53
C ARG A 442 -54.18 -14.49 22.87
N SER A 443 -53.88 -15.68 23.41
CA SER A 443 -52.96 -16.23 24.46
C SER A 443 -52.97 -17.80 24.33
N ALA A 444 -52.38 -18.70 25.14
CA ALA A 444 -51.78 -18.66 26.48
C ALA A 444 -50.78 -19.84 26.72
N ALA A 445 -49.94 -19.71 27.76
CA ALA A 445 -49.78 -20.57 28.97
C ALA A 445 -50.32 -22.04 28.98
N MET A 446 -49.76 -23.05 29.68
CA MET A 446 -48.60 -23.24 30.60
C MET A 446 -48.06 -24.70 30.40
N LEU A 447 -46.99 -25.25 31.01
CA LEU A 447 -46.48 -25.22 32.41
C LEU A 447 -45.01 -25.71 32.50
N ASP A 448 -44.43 -25.63 33.70
CA ASP A 448 -43.06 -26.01 34.13
C ASP A 448 -42.86 -27.56 34.19
N ASP A 449 -41.72 -28.17 34.54
CA ASP A 449 -40.49 -27.83 35.30
C ASP A 449 -39.33 -28.78 34.84
N TYR A 450 -38.12 -29.02 35.41
CA TYR A 450 -37.38 -28.69 36.65
C TYR A 450 -35.85 -28.93 36.41
N SER A 451 -34.96 -28.32 37.21
CA SER A 451 -33.52 -28.71 37.48
C SER A 451 -32.46 -28.66 36.35
N ASP A 452 -31.18 -28.33 36.60
CA ASP A 452 -30.47 -27.94 37.84
C ASP A 452 -29.29 -26.97 37.54
N ASP A 453 -28.66 -26.43 38.59
CA ASP A 453 -27.97 -25.11 38.67
C ASP A 453 -26.53 -24.94 38.07
N ASP A 454 -26.09 -23.66 38.08
CA ASP A 454 -24.75 -23.09 37.81
C ASP A 454 -23.70 -23.42 38.94
N GLU A 455 -22.45 -22.92 39.09
CA GLU A 455 -21.73 -21.69 38.69
C GLU A 455 -20.20 -21.87 38.44
N GLU A 456 -19.61 -20.77 37.94
CA GLU A 456 -18.20 -20.29 37.93
C GLU A 456 -17.17 -20.86 38.96
N PHE A 457 -15.87 -20.91 38.60
CA PHE A 457 -14.77 -20.23 39.34
C PHE A 457 -13.42 -20.14 38.55
N GLN A 458 -12.37 -19.63 39.21
CA GLN A 458 -11.32 -18.77 38.61
C GLN A 458 -9.89 -19.38 38.56
N LEU A 459 -8.96 -18.62 37.97
CA LEU A 459 -7.51 -18.91 37.82
C LEU A 459 -6.73 -18.91 39.15
N ALA A 460 -5.82 -19.88 39.33
CA ALA A 460 -4.53 -19.69 40.01
C ALA A 460 -3.55 -20.86 39.71
N ASP A 461 -2.28 -20.55 39.43
CA ASP A 461 -1.16 -21.51 39.45
C ASP A 461 -0.40 -21.38 40.78
N GLN A 462 0.01 -22.50 41.39
CA GLN A 462 1.22 -22.56 42.23
C GLN A 462 1.76 -23.99 42.40
N GLU A 463 3.04 -24.10 42.73
CA GLU A 463 3.89 -25.28 42.55
C GLU A 463 3.92 -26.25 43.76
N ALA A 464 4.08 -27.56 43.51
CA ALA A 464 4.83 -28.49 44.38
C ALA A 464 5.13 -29.83 43.66
N GLU A 465 6.28 -30.44 43.96
CA GLU A 465 6.78 -31.74 43.45
C GLU A 465 7.17 -32.67 44.63
N PRO A 466 7.48 -33.98 44.44
CA PRO A 466 7.12 -34.90 43.35
C PRO A 466 6.22 -36.04 43.94
N PRO A 467 6.58 -37.33 44.21
CA PRO A 467 7.72 -38.21 43.84
C PRO A 467 7.35 -39.47 43.01
N ASN A 468 8.42 -40.10 42.48
CA ASN A 468 8.69 -41.52 42.19
C ASN A 468 7.67 -42.59 42.68
N VAL A 469 7.42 -43.71 41.99
CA VAL A 469 8.18 -44.46 40.94
C VAL A 469 7.16 -45.07 39.91
N ASP A 470 7.45 -45.87 38.87
CA ASP A 470 8.59 -46.75 38.50
C ASP A 470 8.74 -46.95 36.96
N ASP A 471 9.50 -47.98 36.54
CA ASP A 471 9.91 -48.36 35.17
C ASP A 471 8.79 -48.58 34.10
N GLY A 472 9.19 -48.40 32.83
CA GLY A 472 8.40 -48.60 31.61
C GLY A 472 9.22 -48.64 30.30
N MET A 473 10.48 -49.11 30.34
CA MET A 473 11.44 -49.25 29.23
C MET A 473 10.87 -49.24 27.79
N ARG A 474 11.20 -48.21 27.00
CA ARG A 474 11.17 -48.25 25.52
C ARG A 474 12.41 -47.60 24.92
N MET A 475 12.97 -48.26 23.90
CA MET A 475 14.26 -47.95 23.29
C MET A 475 14.27 -46.59 22.56
N ASN A 476 15.25 -45.75 22.88
CA ASN A 476 15.64 -44.64 22.00
C ASN A 476 16.38 -45.18 20.77
N VAL A 477 15.88 -44.85 19.57
CA VAL A 477 16.66 -44.90 18.34
C VAL A 477 16.96 -43.47 17.93
N GLU A 478 18.07 -42.92 18.44
CA GLU A 478 18.58 -41.64 17.96
C GLU A 478 19.14 -41.80 16.55
N SER A 479 18.28 -41.62 15.54
CA SER A 479 18.73 -41.36 14.18
C SER A 479 19.38 -39.99 14.13
N ARG A 480 20.69 -39.93 14.40
CA ARG A 480 21.52 -38.75 14.13
C ARG A 480 21.46 -38.46 12.64
N GLU A 481 20.72 -37.42 12.25
CA GLU A 481 20.88 -36.82 10.93
C GLU A 481 22.25 -36.15 10.88
N GLU A 482 23.22 -36.80 10.25
CA GLU A 482 24.52 -36.18 9.96
C GLU A 482 24.31 -35.05 8.94
N GLU A 483 24.36 -33.77 9.37
CA GLU A 483 24.36 -32.65 8.42
C GLU A 483 25.59 -32.80 7.50
N PRO A 484 25.42 -32.93 6.17
CA PRO A 484 26.54 -33.16 5.26
C PRO A 484 27.44 -31.92 5.19
N THR A 485 28.69 -32.08 5.63
CA THR A 485 29.69 -31.02 5.91
C THR A 485 30.33 -30.38 4.68
N ASP A 486 29.51 -30.04 3.69
CA ASP A 486 29.86 -29.21 2.54
C ASP A 486 29.20 -27.82 2.70
N GLN A 487 29.80 -26.91 3.46
CA GLN A 487 29.36 -25.50 3.44
C GLN A 487 29.84 -24.83 2.15
N ILE A 488 29.00 -23.96 1.57
CA ILE A 488 29.42 -23.13 0.44
C ILE A 488 30.40 -22.08 0.96
N ASP A 489 31.61 -22.03 0.40
CA ASP A 489 32.56 -20.96 0.70
C ASP A 489 31.96 -19.62 0.27
N LEU A 490 31.63 -18.79 1.26
CA LEU A 490 31.04 -17.47 1.04
C LEU A 490 32.09 -16.42 0.67
N SER A 491 33.38 -16.67 0.93
CA SER A 491 34.45 -15.66 0.82
C SER A 491 34.84 -15.31 -0.62
N ILE A 492 34.51 -16.19 -1.58
CA ILE A 492 34.72 -15.96 -3.02
C ILE A 492 33.72 -14.97 -3.63
N PHE A 493 32.63 -14.65 -2.91
CA PHE A 493 31.58 -13.78 -3.41
C PHE A 493 31.80 -12.34 -2.92
N ASN A 494 31.57 -11.39 -3.82
CA ASN A 494 31.71 -9.97 -3.53
C ASN A 494 30.50 -9.21 -4.08
N GLY A 495 29.95 -8.33 -3.24
CA GLY A 495 28.89 -7.38 -3.56
C GLY A 495 29.25 -6.03 -2.94
N ASN A 496 28.87 -4.94 -3.60
CA ASN A 496 29.37 -3.62 -3.22
C ASN A 496 28.83 -3.10 -1.88
N LEU A 497 27.71 -3.66 -1.39
CA LEU A 497 27.18 -3.39 -0.06
C LEU A 497 27.81 -4.39 0.91
N ARG A 498 28.58 -3.89 1.87
CA ARG A 498 29.27 -4.74 2.86
C ARG A 498 28.28 -5.55 3.70
N ARG A 499 28.67 -6.79 4.03
CA ARG A 499 28.04 -7.52 5.13
C ARG A 499 28.60 -7.03 6.46
N ASP A 500 27.73 -6.76 7.43
CA ASP A 500 28.13 -6.41 8.80
C ASP A 500 27.02 -6.85 9.76
N ASP A 501 27.33 -7.84 10.60
CA ASP A 501 26.35 -8.52 11.47
C ASP A 501 26.12 -7.77 12.81
N ARG A 502 26.66 -6.56 12.96
CA ARG A 502 26.47 -5.70 14.16
C ARG A 502 25.16 -4.90 14.09
N ASN A 503 24.46 -4.79 15.22
CA ASN A 503 23.13 -4.13 15.30
C ASN A 503 23.14 -2.62 15.04
N ASP A 504 24.29 -1.96 15.21
CA ASP A 504 24.52 -0.52 15.02
C ASP A 504 25.17 -0.18 13.67
N ALA A 505 25.51 -1.18 12.86
CA ALA A 505 26.17 -0.99 11.58
C ALA A 505 25.32 -0.17 10.59
N ARG A 506 25.99 0.74 9.87
CA ARG A 506 25.40 1.57 8.80
C ARG A 506 25.93 1.16 7.44
N GLU A 507 25.16 1.43 6.38
CA GLU A 507 25.50 1.09 5.00
C GLU A 507 25.93 -0.38 4.85
N CYS A 508 25.08 -1.31 5.32
CA CYS A 508 25.37 -2.74 5.30
C CYS A 508 24.12 -3.62 5.09
N TRP A 509 24.37 -4.90 4.87
CA TRP A 509 23.37 -5.97 5.03
C TRP A 509 23.82 -7.04 6.03
N THR A 510 22.87 -7.83 6.50
CA THR A 510 23.11 -9.07 7.26
C THR A 510 21.94 -10.04 7.03
N LEU A 511 22.02 -11.27 7.53
CA LEU A 511 20.90 -12.22 7.50
C LEU A 511 19.91 -11.89 8.62
N SER A 512 18.61 -11.88 8.31
CA SER A 512 17.57 -11.88 9.35
C SER A 512 17.26 -13.31 9.77
N ASP A 513 16.96 -13.51 11.06
CA ASP A 513 16.27 -14.72 11.51
C ASP A 513 14.96 -14.88 10.72
N GLY A 514 14.73 -16.09 10.19
CA GLY A 514 13.49 -16.45 9.48
C GLY A 514 12.28 -16.56 10.41
N ASN A 515 12.50 -16.77 11.71
CA ASN A 515 11.41 -16.82 12.71
C ASN A 515 10.72 -15.46 12.94
N ASN A 516 11.34 -14.36 12.51
CA ASN A 516 10.70 -13.04 12.43
C ASN A 516 9.51 -13.02 11.46
N PHE A 517 9.46 -13.97 10.52
CA PHE A 517 8.45 -14.06 9.47
C PHE A 517 7.48 -15.22 9.70
N ARG A 518 6.22 -15.04 9.31
CA ARG A 518 5.17 -16.06 9.42
C ARG A 518 4.67 -16.55 8.07
N VAL A 519 4.78 -17.85 7.85
CA VAL A 519 4.52 -18.55 6.59
C VAL A 519 3.35 -19.53 6.73
N ARG A 520 2.72 -19.94 5.62
CA ARG A 520 1.61 -20.91 5.62
C ARG A 520 2.08 -22.25 6.22
N SER A 521 1.36 -22.73 7.24
CA SER A 521 1.60 -24.05 7.86
C SER A 521 1.25 -25.21 6.90
N LYS A 522 1.58 -26.45 7.29
CA LYS A 522 1.15 -27.66 6.58
C LYS A 522 -0.39 -27.83 6.55
N SER A 523 -1.10 -27.28 7.54
CA SER A 523 -2.56 -27.35 7.67
C SER A 523 -3.30 -26.14 7.08
N PHE A 524 -2.60 -25.12 6.57
CA PHE A 524 -3.18 -23.84 6.12
C PHE A 524 -4.33 -23.97 5.11
N CYS A 525 -4.36 -25.03 4.29
CA CYS A 525 -5.48 -25.33 3.40
C CYS A 525 -6.82 -25.43 4.17
N TYR A 526 -6.80 -25.98 5.39
CA TYR A 526 -7.96 -26.21 6.25
C TYR A 526 -8.15 -25.10 7.28
N ASP A 527 -7.11 -24.74 8.04
CA ASP A 527 -7.19 -23.91 9.25
C ASP A 527 -6.73 -22.45 9.09
N LYS A 528 -6.13 -22.12 7.93
CA LYS A 528 -5.46 -20.83 7.64
C LYS A 528 -4.33 -20.45 8.62
N SER A 529 -3.77 -21.40 9.37
CA SER A 529 -2.74 -21.15 10.38
C SER A 529 -1.35 -20.83 9.80
N LYS A 530 -0.59 -19.97 10.50
CA LYS A 530 0.75 -19.56 10.09
C LYS A 530 1.77 -19.76 11.21
N ILE A 531 2.90 -20.37 10.86
CA ILE A 531 4.02 -20.71 11.75
C ILE A 531 5.23 -19.80 11.50
N PRO A 532 6.17 -19.67 12.45
CA PRO A 532 7.50 -19.10 12.19
C PRO A 532 8.21 -19.84 11.06
N ALA A 533 9.02 -19.14 10.26
CA ALA A 533 9.52 -19.71 8.99
C ALA A 533 10.80 -20.56 9.09
N GLY A 534 11.57 -20.47 10.17
CA GLY A 534 12.79 -21.26 10.38
C GLY A 534 13.94 -20.97 9.41
N LYS A 535 14.79 -21.97 9.18
CA LYS A 535 16.00 -21.92 8.31
C LYS A 535 15.60 -21.68 6.84
N HIS A 536 16.27 -20.73 6.20
CA HIS A 536 16.09 -20.43 4.77
C HIS A 536 16.69 -21.53 3.88
N THR A 537 16.25 -21.62 2.61
CA THR A 537 16.64 -22.71 1.68
C THR A 537 17.71 -22.34 0.66
N MET A 538 18.15 -21.07 0.61
CA MET A 538 19.27 -20.59 -0.22
C MET A 538 20.16 -19.65 0.59
N ASP A 539 21.46 -19.71 0.32
CA ASP A 539 22.46 -18.84 0.95
C ASP A 539 22.54 -17.50 0.22
N LEU A 540 22.40 -16.38 0.94
CA LEU A 540 22.65 -15.04 0.37
C LEU A 540 24.16 -14.75 0.45
N VAL A 541 24.80 -14.64 -0.72
CA VAL A 541 26.26 -14.52 -0.81
C VAL A 541 26.75 -13.10 -1.05
N ALA A 542 25.93 -12.26 -1.68
CA ALA A 542 26.27 -10.89 -2.01
C ALA A 542 25.02 -10.01 -2.13
N VAL A 543 25.18 -8.72 -1.85
CA VAL A 543 24.22 -7.66 -2.18
C VAL A 543 24.95 -6.53 -2.91
N ASP A 544 24.42 -6.09 -4.05
CA ASP A 544 24.85 -4.86 -4.71
C ASP A 544 23.79 -3.75 -4.52
N TRP A 545 24.28 -2.53 -4.35
CA TRP A 545 23.54 -1.27 -4.31
C TRP A 545 24.01 -0.39 -5.47
N PHE A 546 23.20 -0.30 -6.53
CA PHE A 546 23.54 0.37 -7.77
C PHE A 546 22.68 1.61 -8.04
N LYS A 547 23.23 2.54 -8.82
CA LYS A 547 22.50 3.68 -9.39
C LYS A 547 22.92 3.95 -10.83
N ASP A 548 21.99 4.40 -11.66
CA ASP A 548 22.26 4.87 -13.03
C ASP A 548 21.23 5.93 -13.45
N THR A 549 21.54 6.66 -14.52
CA THR A 549 20.58 7.45 -15.32
C THR A 549 19.50 6.60 -16.00
N LYS A 550 19.77 5.32 -16.25
CA LYS A 550 18.89 4.37 -16.95
C LYS A 550 18.45 3.22 -16.05
N ARG A 551 17.39 2.53 -16.46
CA ARG A 551 16.97 1.25 -15.87
C ARG A 551 18.06 0.19 -16.05
N MET A 552 18.38 -0.52 -14.97
CA MET A 552 19.46 -1.53 -14.91
C MET A 552 18.88 -2.94 -14.98
N ASP A 553 18.49 -3.39 -16.18
CA ASP A 553 18.02 -4.76 -16.43
C ASP A 553 19.18 -5.73 -16.73
N HIS A 554 18.95 -7.02 -16.41
CA HIS A 554 19.88 -8.13 -16.62
C HIS A 554 21.25 -7.92 -15.94
N VAL A 555 21.27 -7.57 -14.66
CA VAL A 555 22.51 -7.31 -13.90
C VAL A 555 23.42 -8.54 -13.75
N ALA A 556 22.93 -9.78 -13.93
CA ALA A 556 23.77 -10.98 -13.98
C ALA A 556 24.70 -11.04 -15.21
N ARG A 557 24.50 -10.18 -16.23
CA ARG A 557 25.46 -10.04 -17.35
C ARG A 557 26.73 -9.27 -16.97
N ARG A 558 26.73 -8.55 -15.84
CA ARG A 558 27.89 -7.81 -15.31
C ARG A 558 29.08 -8.76 -15.10
N PRO A 559 30.23 -8.56 -15.79
CA PRO A 559 31.41 -9.40 -15.61
C PRO A 559 31.83 -9.49 -14.13
N GLY A 560 32.06 -10.70 -13.64
CA GLY A 560 32.50 -10.95 -12.27
C GLY A 560 31.44 -10.65 -11.19
N CYS A 561 30.15 -10.60 -11.54
CA CYS A 561 29.09 -10.60 -10.53
C CYS A 561 28.99 -11.99 -9.84
N ALA A 562 28.39 -12.02 -8.64
CA ALA A 562 28.32 -13.24 -7.84
C ALA A 562 27.58 -14.41 -8.53
N ALA A 563 26.64 -14.15 -9.45
CA ALA A 563 25.99 -15.19 -10.23
C ALA A 563 26.92 -15.90 -11.23
N GLN A 564 27.92 -15.19 -11.78
CA GLN A 564 28.93 -15.79 -12.67
C GLN A 564 29.91 -16.65 -11.85
N VAL A 565 30.41 -16.11 -10.72
CA VAL A 565 31.25 -16.87 -9.77
C VAL A 565 30.54 -18.13 -9.26
N ALA A 566 29.25 -18.05 -8.96
CA ALA A 566 28.44 -19.21 -8.55
C ALA A 566 28.36 -20.27 -9.65
N SER A 567 28.14 -19.84 -10.90
CA SER A 567 28.12 -20.74 -12.07
C SER A 567 29.48 -21.42 -12.32
N GLU A 568 30.60 -20.73 -12.10
CA GLU A 568 31.96 -21.30 -12.18
C GLU A 568 32.21 -22.36 -11.09
N LYS A 569 31.62 -22.19 -9.90
CA LYS A 569 31.60 -23.22 -8.84
C LYS A 569 30.51 -24.28 -9.04
N GLY A 570 29.81 -24.27 -10.18
CA GLY A 570 28.77 -25.24 -10.53
C GLY A 570 27.44 -25.05 -9.79
N LEU A 571 27.31 -24.05 -8.92
CA LEU A 571 26.10 -23.73 -8.15
C LEU A 571 24.99 -23.18 -9.07
N PHE A 572 23.77 -23.09 -8.54
CA PHE A 572 22.66 -22.34 -9.15
C PHE A 572 22.40 -21.04 -8.39
N SER A 573 22.13 -19.94 -9.12
CA SER A 573 21.77 -18.65 -8.51
C SER A 573 20.33 -18.21 -8.77
N LEU A 574 19.70 -17.64 -7.75
CA LEU A 574 18.53 -16.78 -7.91
C LEU A 574 18.98 -15.33 -7.65
N VAL A 575 18.85 -14.48 -8.66
CA VAL A 575 19.16 -13.05 -8.57
C VAL A 575 17.85 -12.27 -8.48
N VAL A 576 17.70 -11.43 -7.46
CA VAL A 576 16.53 -10.56 -7.31
C VAL A 576 16.99 -9.11 -7.35
N ASN A 577 16.62 -8.39 -8.40
CA ASN A 577 16.97 -6.99 -8.64
C ASN A 577 15.74 -6.12 -8.33
N LEU A 578 15.71 -5.49 -7.15
CA LEU A 578 14.66 -4.54 -6.78
C LEU A 578 14.96 -3.18 -7.42
N GLN A 579 14.30 -2.90 -8.54
CA GLN A 579 14.50 -1.69 -9.34
C GLN A 579 13.58 -0.56 -8.86
N VAL A 580 14.20 0.58 -8.57
CA VAL A 580 13.58 1.78 -8.01
C VAL A 580 13.77 2.92 -9.04
N PRO A 581 12.80 3.12 -9.95
CA PRO A 581 12.89 4.21 -10.94
C PRO A 581 12.61 5.57 -10.28
N SER A 582 13.40 6.57 -10.68
CA SER A 582 13.29 7.98 -10.30
C SER A 582 14.13 8.82 -11.28
N SER A 583 14.40 10.09 -10.96
CA SER A 583 15.37 10.93 -11.70
C SER A 583 16.79 10.31 -11.72
N THR A 584 17.11 9.48 -10.73
CA THR A 584 18.16 8.48 -10.78
C THR A 584 17.52 7.12 -10.52
N HIS A 585 17.73 6.15 -11.40
CA HIS A 585 17.32 4.77 -11.15
C HIS A 585 18.25 4.16 -10.10
N TYR A 586 17.68 3.48 -9.11
CA TYR A 586 18.42 2.68 -8.14
C TYR A 586 18.08 1.20 -8.30
N SER A 587 19.01 0.32 -7.95
CA SER A 587 18.83 -1.14 -7.98
C SER A 587 19.47 -1.77 -6.76
N MET A 588 18.69 -2.54 -6.00
CA MET A 588 19.22 -3.36 -4.90
C MET A 588 19.14 -4.83 -5.31
N VAL A 589 20.31 -5.45 -5.52
CA VAL A 589 20.45 -6.77 -6.14
C VAL A 589 20.88 -7.79 -5.08
N PHE A 590 20.07 -8.82 -4.88
CA PHE A 590 20.33 -9.91 -3.95
C PHE A 590 20.75 -11.16 -4.73
N TYR A 591 21.92 -11.72 -4.40
CA TYR A 591 22.45 -12.93 -5.04
C TYR A 591 22.30 -14.12 -4.08
N LEU A 592 21.25 -14.92 -4.28
CA LEU A 592 20.99 -16.15 -3.52
C LEU A 592 21.59 -17.34 -4.30
N VAL A 593 22.20 -18.31 -3.62
CA VAL A 593 22.75 -19.52 -4.26
C VAL A 593 22.25 -20.81 -3.62
N THR A 594 22.33 -21.90 -4.38
CA THR A 594 22.19 -23.27 -3.87
C THR A 594 23.04 -24.23 -4.71
N LYS A 595 23.45 -25.37 -4.16
CA LYS A 595 24.31 -26.35 -4.87
C LYS A 595 23.65 -26.92 -6.11
N ALA A 596 22.40 -27.35 -5.97
CA ALA A 596 21.58 -27.93 -7.01
C ALA A 596 20.11 -27.64 -6.73
N LEU A 597 19.31 -27.55 -7.78
CA LEU A 597 17.86 -27.48 -7.66
C LEU A 597 17.31 -28.89 -7.40
N VAL A 598 16.43 -29.02 -6.40
CA VAL A 598 15.85 -30.32 -6.03
C VAL A 598 14.77 -30.71 -7.05
N PRO A 599 14.87 -31.86 -7.74
CA PRO A 599 13.88 -32.29 -8.74
C PRO A 599 12.45 -32.33 -8.18
N GLY A 600 11.47 -31.90 -8.98
CA GLY A 600 10.05 -31.85 -8.60
C GLY A 600 9.67 -30.77 -7.58
N SER A 601 10.63 -30.15 -6.90
CA SER A 601 10.37 -29.12 -5.89
C SER A 601 9.62 -27.91 -6.45
N LEU A 602 8.90 -27.20 -5.58
CA LEU A 602 8.23 -25.94 -5.94
C LEU A 602 9.23 -24.90 -6.49
N PHE A 603 10.48 -24.91 -6.04
CA PHE A 603 11.52 -24.02 -6.56
C PHE A 603 11.98 -24.41 -7.97
N GLN A 604 12.20 -25.71 -8.27
CA GLN A 604 12.43 -26.16 -9.65
C GLN A 604 11.29 -25.73 -10.58
N ARG A 605 10.03 -26.00 -10.16
CA ARG A 605 8.83 -25.65 -10.93
C ARG A 605 8.67 -24.13 -11.14
N PHE A 606 9.18 -23.31 -10.23
CA PHE A 606 9.24 -21.85 -10.39
C PHE A 606 10.36 -21.40 -11.34
N VAL A 607 11.53 -22.02 -11.25
CA VAL A 607 12.69 -21.72 -12.10
C VAL A 607 12.42 -22.05 -13.56
N ASP A 608 11.83 -23.22 -13.84
CA ASP A 608 11.56 -23.70 -15.21
C ASP A 608 10.12 -23.41 -15.70
N GLY A 609 9.25 -22.91 -14.83
CA GLY A 609 7.87 -22.54 -15.19
C GLY A 609 7.78 -21.34 -16.13
N ASP A 610 6.57 -21.00 -16.57
CA ASP A 610 6.31 -19.77 -17.30
C ASP A 610 6.15 -18.56 -16.36
N ASP A 611 6.05 -17.38 -16.96
CA ASP A 611 5.87 -16.15 -16.20
C ASP A 611 4.50 -16.05 -15.53
N GLU A 612 3.48 -16.78 -15.97
CA GLU A 612 2.15 -16.79 -15.32
C GLU A 612 2.24 -17.53 -13.98
N PHE A 613 2.95 -18.66 -13.94
CA PHE A 613 3.32 -19.37 -12.72
C PHE A 613 4.27 -18.54 -11.85
N ARG A 614 5.34 -17.96 -12.39
CA ARG A 614 6.26 -17.12 -11.60
C ARG A 614 5.54 -15.92 -10.97
N ASN A 615 4.70 -15.23 -11.74
CA ASN A 615 3.98 -14.05 -11.27
C ASN A 615 2.93 -14.38 -10.19
N SER A 616 2.25 -15.53 -10.31
CA SER A 616 1.25 -15.98 -9.32
C SER A 616 1.85 -16.54 -8.03
N ARG A 617 3.14 -16.91 -8.03
CA ARG A 617 3.80 -17.54 -6.86
C ARG A 617 4.89 -16.71 -6.18
N LEU A 618 5.56 -15.76 -6.83
CA LEU A 618 6.63 -14.95 -6.21
C LEU A 618 6.08 -14.06 -5.08
N LYS A 619 6.65 -14.18 -3.88
CA LYS A 619 6.20 -13.48 -2.67
C LYS A 619 7.36 -12.77 -1.95
N LEU A 620 7.05 -11.59 -1.40
CA LEU A 620 7.92 -10.82 -0.52
C LEU A 620 7.17 -10.53 0.79
N ILE A 621 7.84 -10.72 1.93
CA ILE A 621 7.36 -10.24 3.24
C ILE A 621 8.34 -9.17 3.73
N PRO A 622 7.93 -7.88 3.76
CA PRO A 622 8.73 -6.83 4.36
C PRO A 622 8.48 -6.76 5.89
N LEU A 623 9.47 -6.24 6.60
CA LEU A 623 9.39 -5.82 8.00
C LEU A 623 10.28 -4.59 8.19
N VAL A 624 9.92 -3.65 9.07
CA VAL A 624 10.74 -2.45 9.34
C VAL A 624 11.10 -2.38 10.83
N PRO A 625 12.17 -3.08 11.26
CA PRO A 625 12.65 -3.03 12.64
C PRO A 625 12.93 -1.62 13.15
N LYS A 626 13.55 -0.75 12.34
CA LYS A 626 13.89 0.64 12.72
C LYS A 626 13.32 1.61 11.69
N GLY A 627 12.50 2.55 12.14
CA GLY A 627 11.83 3.53 11.29
C GLY A 627 10.70 4.27 12.00
N SER A 628 10.26 5.38 11.42
CA SER A 628 9.10 6.14 11.90
C SER A 628 7.78 5.38 11.70
N TRP A 629 6.72 5.78 12.42
CA TRP A 629 5.41 5.14 12.27
C TRP A 629 4.89 5.24 10.83
N ILE A 630 5.01 6.40 10.19
CA ILE A 630 4.62 6.60 8.79
C ILE A 630 5.32 5.61 7.84
N VAL A 631 6.63 5.36 7.99
CA VAL A 631 7.33 4.35 7.16
C VAL A 631 6.82 2.94 7.46
N ARG A 632 6.71 2.56 8.74
CA ARG A 632 6.18 1.25 9.16
C ARG A 632 4.76 0.99 8.65
N GLN A 633 3.91 2.02 8.53
CA GLN A 633 2.57 1.91 7.92
C GLN A 633 2.59 1.95 6.38
N SER A 634 3.50 2.72 5.77
CA SER A 634 3.66 2.78 4.31
C SER A 634 4.03 1.42 3.75
N VAL A 635 5.10 0.81 4.29
CA VAL A 635 5.57 -0.52 3.91
C VAL A 635 4.61 -1.61 4.45
N GLY A 636 4.26 -1.53 5.74
CA GLY A 636 3.50 -2.58 6.42
C GLY A 636 4.33 -3.83 6.71
N SER A 637 3.65 -4.93 7.04
CA SER A 637 4.27 -6.23 7.33
C SER A 637 3.45 -7.41 6.78
N SER A 638 2.59 -7.15 5.80
CA SER A 638 1.76 -8.17 5.15
C SER A 638 2.52 -8.77 3.97
N PRO A 639 2.49 -10.10 3.78
CA PRO A 639 3.07 -10.74 2.59
C PRO A 639 2.42 -10.22 1.30
N CYS A 640 3.24 -9.80 0.34
CA CYS A 640 2.81 -9.33 -0.98
C CYS A 640 3.16 -10.38 -2.04
N LEU A 641 2.20 -10.71 -2.93
CA LEU A 641 2.49 -11.45 -4.17
C LEU A 641 3.10 -10.47 -5.19
N LEU A 642 4.42 -10.37 -5.16
CA LEU A 642 5.21 -9.37 -5.86
C LEU A 642 4.93 -9.39 -7.37
N GLY A 643 4.92 -10.58 -7.97
CA GLY A 643 4.60 -10.76 -9.40
C GLY A 643 3.12 -10.52 -9.78
N ARG A 644 2.22 -10.33 -8.81
CA ARG A 644 0.88 -9.77 -9.05
C ARG A 644 0.88 -8.24 -8.91
N ALA A 645 1.59 -7.69 -7.92
CA ALA A 645 1.56 -6.27 -7.56
C ALA A 645 2.42 -5.34 -8.44
N VAL A 646 3.56 -5.81 -8.97
CA VAL A 646 4.53 -5.03 -9.76
C VAL A 646 5.04 -5.83 -10.96
N ASP A 647 5.33 -5.19 -12.08
CA ASP A 647 5.93 -5.84 -13.26
C ASP A 647 7.27 -6.48 -12.89
N CYS A 648 7.36 -7.79 -13.09
CA CYS A 648 8.59 -8.55 -13.00
C CYS A 648 9.00 -9.00 -14.41
N ASN A 649 10.26 -8.80 -14.77
CA ASN A 649 10.91 -9.41 -15.92
C ASN A 649 11.79 -10.59 -15.46
N TYR A 650 11.76 -11.70 -16.18
CA TYR A 650 12.35 -12.97 -15.76
C TYR A 650 13.38 -13.47 -16.78
N ILE A 651 14.65 -13.53 -16.37
CA ILE A 651 15.77 -13.86 -17.27
C ILE A 651 16.40 -15.18 -16.84
N ARG A 652 16.14 -16.24 -17.60
CA ARG A 652 16.66 -17.60 -17.35
C ARG A 652 17.97 -17.82 -18.11
N GLY A 653 19.10 -17.69 -17.42
CA GLY A 653 20.37 -18.23 -17.89
C GLY A 653 20.47 -19.75 -17.64
N PRO A 654 21.55 -20.44 -18.03
CA PRO A 654 21.69 -21.88 -17.80
C PRO A 654 21.76 -22.24 -16.30
N LYS A 655 22.56 -21.50 -15.53
CA LYS A 655 22.84 -21.71 -14.10
C LYS A 655 22.21 -20.65 -13.18
N TYR A 656 21.34 -19.78 -13.70
CA TYR A 656 20.64 -18.80 -12.88
C TYR A 656 19.23 -18.48 -13.40
N LEU A 657 18.39 -17.98 -12.50
CA LEU A 657 17.23 -17.16 -12.83
C LEU A 657 17.43 -15.77 -12.23
N GLU A 658 17.25 -14.72 -13.02
CA GLU A 658 17.20 -13.35 -12.55
C GLU A 658 15.76 -12.82 -12.61
N ILE A 659 15.40 -11.98 -11.64
CA ILE A 659 14.10 -11.34 -11.51
C ILE A 659 14.32 -9.83 -11.37
N ASP A 660 14.07 -9.08 -12.45
CA ASP A 660 14.02 -7.62 -12.47
C ASP A 660 12.64 -7.17 -11.99
N VAL A 661 12.56 -6.59 -10.79
CA VAL A 661 11.30 -6.17 -10.14
C VAL A 661 11.14 -4.65 -10.24
N ASP A 662 10.25 -4.20 -11.12
CA ASP A 662 9.99 -2.77 -11.37
C ASP A 662 9.00 -2.19 -10.36
N ILE A 663 9.49 -1.57 -9.30
CA ILE A 663 8.65 -0.94 -8.27
C ILE A 663 7.81 0.23 -8.81
N GLY A 664 8.27 0.93 -9.85
CA GLY A 664 7.57 2.07 -10.47
C GLY A 664 6.36 1.68 -11.31
N SER A 665 6.25 0.41 -11.70
CA SER A 665 5.07 -0.13 -12.40
C SER A 665 3.77 -0.09 -11.59
N SER A 666 3.83 0.21 -10.29
CA SER A 666 2.69 0.33 -9.39
C SER A 666 2.61 1.73 -8.76
N THR A 667 1.47 2.39 -8.95
CA THR A 667 1.08 3.66 -8.31
C THR A 667 1.24 3.60 -6.79
N VAL A 668 0.68 2.55 -6.16
CA VAL A 668 0.71 2.31 -4.72
C VAL A 668 2.16 2.13 -4.24
N ALA A 669 2.96 1.31 -4.92
CA ALA A 669 4.36 1.08 -4.52
C ALA A 669 5.23 2.34 -4.71
N THR A 670 4.98 3.12 -5.76
CA THR A 670 5.61 4.43 -5.98
C THR A 670 5.24 5.44 -4.89
N GLY A 671 3.98 5.48 -4.45
CA GLY A 671 3.53 6.31 -3.33
C GLY A 671 4.19 5.93 -2.00
N VAL A 672 4.32 4.63 -1.71
CA VAL A 672 5.13 4.14 -0.56
C VAL A 672 6.57 4.63 -0.68
N LEU A 673 7.21 4.42 -1.83
CA LEU A 673 8.58 4.84 -2.08
C LEU A 673 8.77 6.35 -1.87
N GLY A 674 7.86 7.19 -2.36
CA GLY A 674 7.92 8.65 -2.20
C GLY A 674 7.85 9.17 -0.76
N LEU A 675 7.32 8.36 0.17
CA LEU A 675 7.39 8.63 1.62
C LEU A 675 8.68 8.10 2.27
N VAL A 676 9.19 6.97 1.78
CA VAL A 676 10.24 6.16 2.43
C VAL A 676 11.66 6.51 1.94
N ILE A 677 11.84 6.86 0.67
CA ILE A 677 13.17 7.06 0.05
C ILE A 677 13.95 8.21 0.70
N GLY A 678 13.28 9.30 1.08
CA GLY A 678 13.87 10.44 1.80
C GLY A 678 14.05 10.21 3.31
N LEU A 679 13.93 8.96 3.77
CA LEU A 679 14.16 8.51 5.15
C LEU A 679 15.16 7.34 5.22
N ILE A 680 15.62 6.79 4.08
CA ILE A 680 16.33 5.51 3.98
C ILE A 680 17.59 5.40 4.86
N SER A 681 18.34 6.50 5.03
CA SER A 681 19.52 6.60 5.92
C SER A 681 19.18 6.35 7.39
N ALA A 682 17.92 6.52 7.82
CA ALA A 682 17.45 6.27 9.18
C ALA A 682 16.78 4.90 9.39
N LEU A 683 16.67 4.06 8.34
CA LEU A 683 15.89 2.82 8.38
C LEU A 683 16.72 1.56 8.60
N VAL A 684 16.10 0.55 9.19
CA VAL A 684 16.47 -0.86 9.06
C VAL A 684 15.24 -1.59 8.52
N VAL A 685 15.42 -2.33 7.44
CA VAL A 685 14.36 -3.05 6.73
C VAL A 685 14.78 -4.50 6.56
N ASP A 686 13.91 -5.42 6.98
CA ASP A 686 14.09 -6.85 6.73
C ASP A 686 13.16 -7.29 5.59
N MET A 687 13.66 -8.13 4.70
CA MET A 687 12.96 -8.62 3.50
C MET A 687 13.11 -10.13 3.40
N ALA A 688 11.98 -10.85 3.44
CA ALA A 688 11.95 -12.29 3.25
C ALA A 688 11.36 -12.64 1.88
N PHE A 689 12.15 -13.31 1.05
CA PHE A 689 11.74 -13.80 -0.27
C PHE A 689 11.30 -15.25 -0.18
N LEU A 690 10.15 -15.58 -0.77
CA LEU A 690 9.64 -16.95 -0.82
C LEU A 690 8.75 -17.20 -2.04
N ILE A 691 8.41 -18.47 -2.27
CA ILE A 691 7.48 -18.90 -3.31
C ILE A 691 6.24 -19.44 -2.61
N GLN A 692 5.06 -18.95 -2.99
CA GLN A 692 3.80 -19.30 -2.36
C GLN A 692 3.41 -20.74 -2.66
N GLY A 693 3.26 -21.57 -1.62
CA GLY A 693 2.62 -22.88 -1.72
C GLY A 693 1.09 -22.75 -1.67
N ASN A 694 0.38 -23.39 -2.61
CA ASN A 694 -1.08 -23.36 -2.72
C ASN A 694 -1.72 -24.73 -2.41
N THR A 695 -1.04 -25.84 -2.72
CA THR A 695 -1.54 -27.21 -2.47
C THR A 695 -0.93 -27.81 -1.18
N PRO A 696 -1.52 -28.87 -0.59
CA PRO A 696 -0.99 -29.49 0.63
C PRO A 696 0.45 -30.02 0.51
N GLU A 697 0.86 -30.42 -0.69
CA GLU A 697 2.20 -30.94 -1.02
C GLU A 697 3.23 -29.83 -1.17
N GLU A 698 2.76 -28.59 -1.37
CA GLU A 698 3.57 -27.37 -1.43
C GLU A 698 3.72 -26.69 -0.05
N LEU A 699 3.24 -27.34 1.03
CA LEU A 699 3.20 -26.79 2.38
C LEU A 699 3.95 -27.66 3.42
N PRO A 700 4.56 -27.05 4.45
CA PRO A 700 4.58 -25.62 4.75
C PRO A 700 5.44 -24.80 3.78
N GLU A 701 5.06 -23.53 3.61
CA GLU A 701 5.89 -22.55 2.91
C GLU A 701 7.26 -22.42 3.60
N ARG A 702 8.34 -22.22 2.84
CA ARG A 702 9.70 -21.96 3.34
C ARG A 702 10.28 -20.71 2.71
N LEU A 703 11.16 -20.01 3.41
CA LEU A 703 11.88 -18.85 2.86
C LEU A 703 13.02 -19.30 1.94
N LEU A 704 13.18 -18.62 0.80
CA LEU A 704 14.40 -18.71 0.01
C LEU A 704 15.54 -17.99 0.73
N CYS A 705 15.27 -16.78 1.24
CA CYS A 705 16.20 -15.99 2.06
C CYS A 705 15.42 -15.02 2.96
N ALA A 706 16.03 -14.60 4.07
CA ALA A 706 15.65 -13.41 4.82
C ALA A 706 16.87 -12.50 5.03
N VAL A 707 16.83 -11.29 4.49
CA VAL A 707 17.91 -10.30 4.55
C VAL A 707 17.49 -9.09 5.37
N ARG A 708 18.42 -8.53 6.15
CA ARG A 708 18.32 -7.22 6.78
C ARG A 708 19.19 -6.23 6.02
N VAL A 709 18.67 -5.04 5.74
CA VAL A 709 19.40 -3.92 5.13
C VAL A 709 19.32 -2.74 6.10
N SER A 710 20.48 -2.18 6.45
CA SER A 710 20.63 -1.20 7.54
C SER A 710 21.24 0.10 7.06
N HIS A 711 20.53 1.21 7.30
CA HIS A 711 21.01 2.59 7.17
C HIS A 711 21.78 2.85 5.87
N VAL A 712 21.17 2.48 4.74
CA VAL A 712 21.73 2.67 3.40
C VAL A 712 21.54 4.10 2.95
N GLU A 713 22.56 4.70 2.34
CA GLU A 713 22.52 6.09 1.88
C GLU A 713 22.45 6.13 0.34
N LEU A 714 21.67 7.05 -0.25
CA LEU A 714 21.47 7.08 -1.71
C LEU A 714 22.77 7.40 -2.47
N LYS A 715 23.61 8.28 -1.91
CA LYS A 715 24.88 8.70 -2.49
C LYS A 715 25.89 7.56 -2.70
N SER A 716 25.89 6.52 -1.85
CA SER A 716 26.87 5.43 -1.87
C SER A 716 26.52 4.29 -2.83
N ALA A 717 25.35 4.31 -3.47
CA ALA A 717 25.07 3.48 -4.63
C ALA A 717 26.12 3.71 -5.73
N ILE A 718 26.58 2.66 -6.39
CA ILE A 718 27.66 2.73 -7.40
C ILE A 718 27.08 2.59 -8.82
N VAL A 719 27.71 3.20 -9.82
CA VAL A 719 27.32 2.98 -11.22
C VAL A 719 27.85 1.61 -11.68
N PRO A 720 27.00 0.66 -12.11
CA PRO A 720 27.45 -0.66 -12.49
C PRO A 720 28.16 -0.62 -13.84
N ASN A 721 29.25 -1.38 -13.99
CA ASN A 721 29.88 -1.60 -15.29
C ASN A 721 29.08 -2.64 -16.10
N LEU A 722 27.91 -2.21 -16.58
CA LEU A 722 27.17 -2.88 -17.63
C LEU A 722 27.79 -2.42 -18.96
N LYS A 723 28.39 -3.35 -19.71
CA LYS A 723 28.78 -3.05 -21.10
C LYS A 723 27.52 -2.64 -21.87
N ALA A 724 27.62 -1.57 -22.66
CA ALA A 724 26.57 -1.20 -23.59
C ALA A 724 26.26 -2.39 -24.52
N ASP A 725 25.00 -2.55 -24.89
CA ASP A 725 24.57 -3.58 -25.83
C ASP A 725 25.31 -3.37 -27.16
N GLY A 726 26.10 -4.37 -27.55
CA GLY A 726 26.94 -4.31 -28.74
C GLY A 726 26.09 -4.33 -30.01
N LEU A 727 26.33 -3.35 -30.89
CA LEU A 727 25.91 -3.41 -32.29
C LEU A 727 26.92 -4.27 -33.05
N ASP A 728 26.72 -5.59 -32.99
CA ASP A 728 27.32 -6.62 -33.87
C ASP A 728 26.22 -7.27 -34.73
#